data_AF-A0A485K9W2-F1
#
_entry.id   AF-A0A485K9W2-F1
#
_cell.length_a   1.000
_cell.length_b   1.000
_cell.length_c   1.000
_cell.angle_alpha   90.00
_cell.angle_beta   90.00
_cell.angle_gamma   90.00
#
_symmetry.space_group_name_H-M   'P 1'
#
loop_
_entity.id
_entity.type
_entity.pdbx_description
1 polymer ?
#
loop_
_entity_poly.entity_id
_entity_poly.type
_entity_poly.pdbx_seq_one_letter_code
_entity_poly.pdbx_strand_id
1 'polypeptide(L)'
;MRSLSAFFLLAGVAAASNTGLREVDKCTAILVGAKASTTGAPMTTHSNDCSSCDFRITKIPAQSHVPGSLRNVYEFSLSYPRYVGKARGAPGYFEETLDRGLFNWTATASIGQIPQVASTYGYIEGVYPIMNDRQVAIGESTCGANLWAKPVSHGGKALFDITELARVALERSTTARDAVQLMGHVAEQYGYYSGSDWDGEPELADAGETLTVTDTKEGWVFHILPDDTGASAVWVAQRIPDTHITAIGNQFIIHTVNLTDSANFLGSSNMYDVAKRNNFWDGKSQFDFTVAYAYKQATPLYSTRRQWRVFTLANPSLTLSPYTDPFGTDYPFSVEVAQPLQTTDLIQYQRDHYEGTPFDLTQGHAAGPYGTPNRYSVGHQATTGFFERAISMYRSTYSFVTAAHPTNANLGLVWFGPYAPHATSYMPIFAKVSAVPTVASHGSVRRFDFNTSFWINALIGNYADHYYKHAMPAVLAVQLAVEQNAADAQVDIQAKAVSILASQGEAAMIAHLTAASDALASYAHDAFYALFQDLVTRFHDGSIFGNFTNDEMSVQAMGYPKWWLEQVGYFGSSSVNVGGFASTEAIIVGAVTAVALSIALGYFLGQRSAKNKGYVYVRHSVSSRMQSFLCASVTLFALAAADAKPSEPDRCTAILVGAKASTSGAPMTTHTNDCTICDFRIAKVPEKHHAPGSMRDVFLPSGMYPRYVGKDRGAPEYFEENLEKGFYNWTNTQPIGQIPQVDTTYGYIDGVYPIMNEHQLAVGESTCGANLVAKPATQGGKAFFDVRELARVAFERTTTARDAINLMGRLAEQYGYYGSEWEGDDAFGEAGETLTVTDTKEGWVFHILPDDTGASAVWVAQRIPDTHITAIGNQFIIHTVNLTDSANFLGSSNMYDVAKRNNFWDGKSQFDFTVAFAQRRQGDSYYYSTRRQWRVFTLANPSLTLSPYTDPFGTDYPFSVEVARPLSAHDLMRFQRDHYEGTPFDLTQGPEAGPYGNPDRYAVGENAFAPGTKGHGKPFERAISLYRTTYSFVTMPNASNPNLGFLWFGPYAPHATSYMPIFARVSAVPEVTNHGSLNRFDFNVSFWINALIGNYAGHYYKHAMPAVSTVQLDVERNAADALVDIQTKAVAILASQGEAAFVTYLTTSSNSLATSAHSAFYALFLDVVTRFHDGSIFGNFTNQEMSVQAMGYPNWWLEQVGYFGSSTINVGGFTSTGAIIVGAVTAVVLSIALGYFLGQRSVKAKGYAFIK
;
A
#
# COMPACT_ATOMS: atom_id res chain seq x y z
N MET A 1 -33.31 6.32 -15.49
CA MET A 1 -33.14 7.78 -15.41
C MET A 1 -34.17 8.38 -14.45
N ARG A 2 -33.72 9.32 -13.59
CA ARG A 2 -34.42 10.03 -12.49
C ARG A 2 -34.68 9.24 -11.20
N SER A 3 -33.67 9.19 -10.32
CA SER A 3 -33.73 9.53 -8.87
C SER A 3 -32.56 8.88 -8.09
N LEU A 4 -31.34 9.40 -8.25
CA LEU A 4 -30.26 9.24 -7.27
C LEU A 4 -30.37 10.42 -6.30
N SER A 5 -31.04 10.23 -5.16
CA SER A 5 -31.09 11.21 -4.07
C SER A 5 -31.55 10.53 -2.79
N ALA A 6 -30.62 10.17 -1.91
CA ALA A 6 -30.74 10.29 -0.46
C ALA A 6 -29.44 9.81 0.18
N PHE A 7 -28.60 10.77 0.54
CA PHE A 7 -27.59 10.66 1.60
C PHE A 7 -28.19 9.92 2.80
N PHE A 8 -27.58 8.81 3.24
CA PHE A 8 -27.89 8.21 4.53
C PHE A 8 -26.87 8.62 5.57
N LEU A 9 -27.35 9.41 6.53
CA LEU A 9 -26.78 9.57 7.86
C LEU A 9 -26.66 8.22 8.56
N LEU A 10 -25.49 7.94 9.11
CA LEU A 10 -25.35 7.23 10.39
C LEU A 10 -24.17 7.82 11.16
N ALA A 11 -24.43 8.97 11.76
CA ALA A 11 -23.72 9.41 12.95
C ALA A 11 -24.19 8.50 14.10
N GLY A 12 -23.31 7.65 14.62
CA GLY A 12 -23.63 6.71 15.69
C GLY A 12 -22.39 6.20 16.42
N VAL A 13 -22.01 6.93 17.47
CA VAL A 13 -21.08 6.58 18.56
C VAL A 13 -19.58 6.77 18.28
N ALA A 14 -19.15 8.03 18.35
CA ALA A 14 -17.88 8.42 18.99
C ALA A 14 -18.05 9.83 19.59
N ALA A 15 -18.86 9.95 20.65
CA ALA A 15 -18.85 11.15 21.50
C ALA A 15 -17.68 11.05 22.49
N ALA A 16 -16.45 11.13 21.97
CA ALA A 16 -15.29 11.57 22.73
C ALA A 16 -14.95 12.97 22.22
N SER A 17 -14.81 13.93 23.14
CA SER A 17 -14.45 15.34 22.90
C SER A 17 -13.74 15.58 21.56
N ASN A 18 -14.52 16.05 20.57
CA ASN A 18 -14.06 16.37 19.21
C ASN A 18 -13.33 17.71 19.25
N THR A 19 -12.13 17.74 19.83
CA THR A 19 -11.15 18.78 19.51
C THR A 19 -10.54 18.37 18.18
N GLY A 20 -11.15 18.79 17.06
CA GLY A 20 -10.54 18.62 15.75
C GLY A 20 -9.14 19.24 15.79
N LEU A 21 -8.11 18.40 15.66
CA LEU A 21 -6.75 18.88 15.46
C LEU A 21 -6.74 19.58 14.10
N ARG A 22 -6.80 20.92 14.11
CA ARG A 22 -6.53 21.71 12.91
C ARG A 22 -5.03 21.57 12.65
N GLU A 23 -4.70 20.89 11.56
CA GLU A 23 -3.30 20.62 11.21
C GLU A 23 -2.68 21.92 10.66
N VAL A 24 -1.56 22.35 11.24
CA VAL A 24 -0.90 23.60 10.85
C VAL A 24 0.08 23.34 9.70
N ASP A 25 0.05 24.19 8.68
CA ASP A 25 0.91 24.11 7.48
C ASP A 25 2.40 24.16 7.85
N LYS A 26 3.21 23.41 7.12
CA LYS A 26 4.66 23.28 7.30
C LYS A 26 5.28 23.02 5.94
N CYS A 27 6.57 23.30 5.79
CA CYS A 27 7.18 23.35 4.46
C CYS A 27 8.69 23.09 4.50
N THR A 28 9.27 22.78 3.33
CA THR A 28 10.72 22.85 3.08
C THR A 28 10.99 23.69 1.83
N ALA A 29 11.88 24.69 1.95
CA ALA A 29 12.35 25.50 0.82
C ALA A 29 13.86 25.38 0.64
N ILE A 30 14.31 25.32 -0.62
CA ILE A 30 15.73 25.24 -1.00
C ILE A 30 16.02 26.38 -1.98
N LEU A 31 17.14 27.04 -1.80
CA LEU A 31 17.60 28.12 -2.67
C LEU A 31 19.00 27.82 -3.20
N VAL A 32 19.16 27.90 -4.52
CA VAL A 32 20.43 27.67 -5.22
C VAL A 32 20.88 28.96 -5.91
N GLY A 33 22.14 29.33 -5.73
CA GLY A 33 22.75 30.48 -6.39
C GLY A 33 22.96 30.28 -7.90
N ALA A 34 23.13 31.37 -8.65
CA ALA A 34 23.17 31.36 -10.11
C ALA A 34 24.25 30.44 -10.72
N LYS A 35 25.45 30.41 -10.14
CA LYS A 35 26.59 29.58 -10.60
C LYS A 35 26.59 28.19 -9.98
N ALA A 36 25.81 27.97 -8.94
CA ALA A 36 25.50 26.66 -8.39
C ALA A 36 24.41 25.94 -9.20
N SER A 37 23.75 26.61 -10.15
CA SER A 37 22.78 26.02 -11.07
C SER A 37 23.41 25.75 -12.44
N THR A 38 23.05 24.65 -13.08
CA THR A 38 23.44 24.38 -14.48
C THR A 38 22.80 25.33 -15.48
N THR A 39 21.70 26.02 -15.11
CA THR A 39 21.06 27.00 -15.99
C THR A 39 21.80 28.34 -15.99
N GLY A 40 22.69 28.59 -15.04
CA GLY A 40 23.33 29.90 -14.85
C GLY A 40 22.41 30.96 -14.23
N ALA A 41 21.23 30.57 -13.76
CA ALA A 41 20.29 31.41 -13.02
C ALA A 41 19.89 30.72 -11.68
N PRO A 42 19.58 31.50 -10.62
CA PRO A 42 19.11 30.97 -9.36
C PRO A 42 17.86 30.10 -9.49
N MET A 43 17.71 29.14 -8.57
CA MET A 43 16.54 28.25 -8.49
C MET A 43 15.98 28.26 -7.07
N THR A 44 14.66 28.21 -6.93
CA THR A 44 14.00 27.98 -5.63
C THR A 44 13.03 26.80 -5.69
N THR A 45 12.90 26.11 -4.56
CA THR A 45 11.93 25.04 -4.34
C THR A 45 10.99 25.36 -3.18
N HIS A 46 9.87 24.65 -3.15
CA HIS A 46 8.93 24.65 -2.04
C HIS A 46 8.20 23.30 -1.98
N SER A 47 8.13 22.66 -0.81
CA SER A 47 7.16 21.62 -0.49
C SER A 47 6.07 22.21 0.41
N ASN A 48 4.81 22.21 -0.05
CA ASN A 48 3.67 22.73 0.71
C ASN A 48 3.04 21.58 1.50
N ASP A 49 3.46 21.40 2.76
CA ASP A 49 3.10 20.23 3.57
C ASP A 49 1.83 20.45 4.39
N CYS A 50 0.70 20.30 3.70
CA CYS A 50 -0.64 20.51 4.23
C CYS A 50 -1.63 19.44 3.71
N SER A 51 -2.17 18.62 4.61
CA SER A 51 -3.06 17.50 4.26
C SER A 51 -4.41 17.92 3.63
N SER A 52 -4.86 19.14 3.86
CA SER A 52 -6.21 19.60 3.46
C SER A 52 -6.23 20.87 2.61
N CYS A 53 -5.05 21.33 2.18
CA CYS A 53 -4.94 22.52 1.37
C CYS A 53 -5.52 22.33 -0.02
N ASP A 54 -5.98 23.43 -0.61
CA ASP A 54 -6.41 23.46 -1.99
C ASP A 54 -5.20 23.21 -2.91
N PHE A 55 -5.17 22.06 -3.56
CA PHE A 55 -4.03 21.60 -4.38
C PHE A 55 -3.96 22.25 -5.77
N ARG A 56 -4.97 23.01 -6.17
CA ARG A 56 -5.06 23.56 -7.53
C ARG A 56 -4.00 24.63 -7.78
N ILE A 57 -3.45 24.71 -8.97
CA ILE A 57 -2.73 25.92 -9.42
C ILE A 57 -3.60 26.72 -10.37
N THR A 58 -3.32 28.01 -10.48
CA THR A 58 -4.02 28.89 -11.41
C THR A 58 -3.09 29.94 -12.01
N LYS A 59 -3.44 30.43 -13.20
CA LYS A 59 -2.79 31.59 -13.81
C LYS A 59 -3.58 32.85 -13.49
N ILE A 60 -2.95 33.77 -12.76
CA ILE A 60 -3.43 35.14 -12.61
C ILE A 60 -2.93 35.96 -13.81
N PRO A 61 -3.82 36.53 -14.64
CA PRO A 61 -3.41 37.34 -15.78
C PRO A 61 -2.88 38.71 -15.34
N ALA A 62 -2.04 39.31 -16.18
CA ALA A 62 -1.71 40.73 -16.07
C ALA A 62 -2.97 41.58 -16.19
N GLN A 63 -3.10 42.62 -15.36
CA GLN A 63 -4.26 43.51 -15.36
C GLN A 63 -3.84 44.97 -15.53
N SER A 64 -4.73 45.75 -16.13
CA SER A 64 -4.61 47.21 -16.23
C SER A 64 -5.66 47.86 -15.34
N HIS A 65 -5.28 48.91 -14.62
CA HIS A 65 -6.15 49.60 -13.68
C HIS A 65 -6.21 51.09 -13.99
N VAL A 66 -7.38 51.69 -13.75
CA VAL A 66 -7.57 53.14 -13.89
C VAL A 66 -6.76 53.85 -12.79
N PRO A 67 -6.09 54.98 -13.07
CA PRO A 67 -5.38 55.74 -12.05
C PRO A 67 -6.25 56.05 -10.82
N GLY A 68 -5.70 55.87 -9.62
CA GLY A 68 -6.42 56.06 -8.36
C GLY A 68 -7.27 54.86 -7.90
N SER A 69 -7.26 53.74 -8.65
CA SER A 69 -7.89 52.49 -8.20
C SER A 69 -7.26 51.97 -6.91
N LEU A 70 -8.01 51.14 -6.18
CA LEU A 70 -7.56 50.45 -4.98
C LEU A 70 -7.49 48.93 -5.24
N ARG A 71 -6.49 48.26 -4.65
CA ARG A 71 -6.33 46.80 -4.64
C ARG A 71 -6.92 46.27 -3.33
N ASN A 72 -7.88 45.37 -3.43
CA ASN A 72 -8.39 44.64 -2.27
C ASN A 72 -7.29 43.75 -1.68
N VAL A 73 -7.28 43.66 -0.35
CA VAL A 73 -6.47 42.69 0.40
C VAL A 73 -7.44 41.72 1.05
N TYR A 74 -7.17 40.43 0.88
CA TYR A 74 -8.01 39.34 1.34
C TYR A 74 -7.32 38.61 2.49
N GLU A 75 -8.11 38.06 3.40
CA GLU A 75 -7.59 37.18 4.44
C GLU A 75 -7.06 35.88 3.83
N PHE A 76 -5.98 35.38 4.39
CA PHE A 76 -5.36 34.13 3.98
C PHE A 76 -6.30 32.93 4.18
N SER A 77 -6.32 32.02 3.20
CA SER A 77 -7.04 30.75 3.30
C SER A 77 -6.27 29.65 2.58
N LEU A 78 -6.04 28.56 3.31
CA LEU A 78 -5.43 27.32 2.83
C LEU A 78 -6.44 26.38 2.16
N SER A 79 -7.68 26.39 2.69
CA SER A 79 -8.72 25.44 2.37
C SER A 79 -9.37 25.72 1.01
N TYR A 80 -9.82 24.66 0.35
CA TYR A 80 -10.61 24.80 -0.87
C TYR A 80 -11.98 25.44 -0.58
N PRO A 81 -12.40 26.46 -1.36
CA PRO A 81 -11.60 27.24 -2.30
C PRO A 81 -10.83 28.35 -1.58
N ARG A 82 -9.55 28.55 -1.94
CA ARG A 82 -8.71 29.58 -1.30
C ARG A 82 -9.17 31.02 -1.55
N TYR A 83 -9.92 31.25 -2.63
CA TYR A 83 -10.52 32.53 -3.00
C TYR A 83 -11.74 32.31 -3.90
N VAL A 84 -12.75 33.15 -3.74
CA VAL A 84 -13.95 33.17 -4.58
C VAL A 84 -14.19 34.61 -5.05
N GLY A 85 -14.08 34.84 -6.35
CA GLY A 85 -14.35 36.16 -6.93
C GLY A 85 -13.69 36.40 -8.28
N LYS A 86 -14.09 37.49 -8.94
CA LYS A 86 -13.63 37.86 -10.28
C LYS A 86 -12.48 38.87 -10.30
N ALA A 87 -12.13 39.46 -9.14
CA ALA A 87 -11.15 40.55 -9.07
C ALA A 87 -9.77 40.14 -9.59
N ARG A 88 -9.39 38.87 -9.40
CA ARG A 88 -8.10 38.32 -9.86
C ARG A 88 -8.09 37.87 -11.32
N GLY A 89 -9.23 37.88 -12.01
CA GLY A 89 -9.31 37.51 -13.43
C GLY A 89 -9.01 36.04 -13.77
N ALA A 90 -8.84 35.16 -12.76
CA ALA A 90 -8.55 33.74 -12.95
C ALA A 90 -9.84 32.90 -12.87
N PRO A 91 -10.23 32.19 -13.94
CA PRO A 91 -11.48 31.45 -13.99
C PRO A 91 -11.67 30.44 -12.85
N GLY A 92 -10.61 29.79 -12.37
CA GLY A 92 -10.68 28.80 -11.28
C GLY A 92 -11.17 29.32 -9.91
N TYR A 93 -11.35 30.63 -9.77
CA TYR A 93 -11.94 31.27 -8.58
C TYR A 93 -13.34 31.82 -8.81
N PHE A 94 -13.88 31.70 -10.02
CA PHE A 94 -15.20 32.23 -10.31
C PHE A 94 -16.25 31.31 -9.67
N GLU A 95 -17.25 31.89 -9.04
CA GLU A 95 -18.31 31.17 -8.32
C GLU A 95 -19.06 30.17 -9.22
N GLU A 96 -19.13 30.44 -10.52
CA GLU A 96 -19.72 29.55 -11.53
C GLU A 96 -18.87 28.33 -11.90
N THR A 97 -17.58 28.32 -11.54
CA THR A 97 -16.64 27.21 -11.86
C THR A 97 -16.37 26.28 -10.69
N LEU A 98 -16.73 26.69 -9.47
CA LEU A 98 -16.55 25.90 -8.26
C LEU A 98 -17.63 24.82 -8.14
N ASP A 99 -17.28 23.65 -7.60
CA ASP A 99 -18.25 22.57 -7.37
C ASP A 99 -19.26 22.97 -6.27
N ARG A 100 -20.47 23.36 -6.72
CA ARG A 100 -21.62 23.71 -5.87
C ARG A 100 -22.36 22.49 -5.32
N GLY A 101 -22.03 21.28 -5.77
CA GLY A 101 -22.52 20.04 -5.18
C GLY A 101 -21.90 19.74 -3.81
N LEU A 102 -20.76 20.37 -3.50
CA LEU A 102 -20.08 20.24 -2.20
C LEU A 102 -20.62 21.23 -1.17
N PHE A 103 -20.57 22.52 -1.48
CA PHE A 103 -20.96 23.62 -0.61
C PHE A 103 -21.39 24.85 -1.43
N ASN A 104 -22.23 25.71 -0.87
CA ASN A 104 -22.64 26.94 -1.53
C ASN A 104 -21.62 28.07 -1.27
N TRP A 105 -20.56 28.10 -2.09
CA TRP A 105 -19.46 29.06 -1.97
C TRP A 105 -19.91 30.50 -2.21
N THR A 106 -19.46 31.42 -1.35
CA THR A 106 -19.73 32.87 -1.46
C THR A 106 -18.45 33.64 -1.74
N ALA A 107 -18.59 34.86 -2.28
CA ALA A 107 -17.45 35.71 -2.58
C ALA A 107 -16.61 36.03 -1.33
N THR A 108 -15.28 35.95 -1.46
CA THR A 108 -14.34 36.24 -0.37
C THR A 108 -14.37 37.73 -0.03
N ALA A 109 -14.58 38.06 1.24
CA ALA A 109 -14.61 39.43 1.72
C ALA A 109 -13.19 40.05 1.76
N SER A 110 -13.09 41.33 1.38
CA SER A 110 -11.86 42.10 1.52
C SER A 110 -11.71 42.57 2.97
N ILE A 111 -10.52 42.43 3.54
CA ILE A 111 -10.20 42.89 4.91
C ILE A 111 -9.59 44.30 4.93
N GLY A 112 -9.11 44.78 3.78
CA GLY A 112 -8.71 46.17 3.59
C GLY A 112 -8.30 46.45 2.15
N GLN A 113 -7.75 47.63 1.89
CA GLN A 113 -7.38 48.07 0.56
C GLN A 113 -6.07 48.86 0.56
N ILE A 114 -5.27 48.73 -0.50
CA ILE A 114 -4.06 49.53 -0.74
C ILE A 114 -4.16 50.27 -2.09
N PRO A 115 -3.37 51.33 -2.32
CA PRO A 115 -3.26 51.94 -3.65
C PRO A 115 -2.89 50.91 -4.72
N GLN A 116 -3.60 50.95 -5.85
CA GLN A 116 -3.32 50.06 -6.98
C GLN A 116 -2.36 50.71 -7.97
N VAL A 117 -1.49 49.89 -8.57
CA VAL A 117 -0.59 50.30 -9.67
C VAL A 117 -1.32 50.31 -11.01
N ALA A 118 -0.82 51.06 -11.99
CA ALA A 118 -1.47 51.18 -13.30
C ALA A 118 -1.55 49.85 -14.07
N SER A 119 -0.56 48.97 -13.88
CA SER A 119 -0.51 47.65 -14.49
C SER A 119 0.17 46.64 -13.57
N THR A 120 -0.29 45.39 -13.58
CA THR A 120 0.33 44.26 -12.87
C THR A 120 0.90 43.24 -13.86
N TYR A 121 1.84 42.42 -13.39
CA TYR A 121 2.32 41.24 -14.11
C TYR A 121 1.42 40.03 -13.84
N GLY A 122 1.31 39.13 -14.81
CA GLY A 122 0.67 37.83 -14.59
C GLY A 122 1.60 36.88 -13.85
N TYR A 123 1.03 35.93 -13.10
CA TYR A 123 1.80 34.94 -12.33
C TYR A 123 1.03 33.64 -12.13
N ILE A 124 1.76 32.56 -11.87
CA ILE A 124 1.19 31.28 -11.45
C ILE A 124 1.13 31.28 -9.93
N GLU A 125 0.00 30.87 -9.36
CA GLU A 125 -0.15 30.66 -7.91
C GLU A 125 -0.77 29.31 -7.58
N GLY A 126 -0.33 28.72 -6.47
CA GLY A 126 -1.03 27.67 -5.74
C GLY A 126 -1.63 28.24 -4.45
N VAL A 127 -1.44 27.57 -3.32
CA VAL A 127 -1.67 28.19 -2.00
C VAL A 127 -0.80 29.44 -1.90
N TYR A 128 0.48 29.28 -2.23
CA TYR A 128 1.46 30.35 -2.32
C TYR A 128 1.71 30.76 -3.78
N PRO A 129 1.98 32.04 -4.07
CA PRO A 129 2.34 32.51 -5.41
C PRO A 129 3.75 31.99 -5.78
N ILE A 130 3.90 31.50 -7.03
CA ILE A 130 5.08 30.70 -7.42
C ILE A 130 6.05 31.49 -8.30
N MET A 131 5.63 31.92 -9.49
CA MET A 131 6.48 32.65 -10.44
C MET A 131 5.66 33.60 -11.33
N ASN A 132 6.18 34.80 -11.57
CA ASN A 132 5.56 35.78 -12.47
C ASN A 132 6.10 35.74 -13.91
N ASP A 133 5.45 36.48 -14.82
CA ASP A 133 5.84 36.62 -16.23
C ASP A 133 7.22 37.23 -16.44
N ARG A 134 7.85 37.73 -15.38
CA ARG A 134 9.19 38.31 -15.35
C ARG A 134 10.23 37.38 -14.71
N GLN A 135 9.83 36.14 -14.40
CA GLN A 135 10.65 35.10 -13.79
C GLN A 135 11.17 35.45 -12.40
N VAL A 136 10.46 36.33 -11.69
CA VAL A 136 10.60 36.41 -10.23
C VAL A 136 9.84 35.23 -9.64
N ALA A 137 10.54 34.39 -8.88
CA ALA A 137 9.96 33.20 -8.26
C ALA A 137 10.16 33.18 -6.75
N ILE A 138 9.20 32.61 -6.04
CA ILE A 138 9.14 32.58 -4.58
C ILE A 138 8.86 31.15 -4.12
N GLY A 139 9.70 30.63 -3.22
CA GLY A 139 9.40 29.46 -2.39
C GLY A 139 9.23 29.88 -0.93
N GLU A 140 8.43 29.15 -0.16
CA GLU A 140 8.07 29.51 1.22
C GLU A 140 8.47 28.43 2.22
N SER A 141 8.75 28.85 3.45
CA SER A 141 8.72 28.00 4.62
C SER A 141 8.16 28.71 5.86
N THR A 142 7.03 28.22 6.36
CA THR A 142 6.40 28.61 7.63
C THR A 142 7.34 28.49 8.82
N CYS A 143 7.58 29.58 9.56
CA CYS A 143 8.58 29.64 10.63
C CYS A 143 7.98 30.14 11.96
N GLY A 144 8.53 29.67 13.08
CA GLY A 144 8.14 30.22 14.37
C GLY A 144 8.87 31.54 14.69
N ALA A 145 8.18 32.46 15.36
CA ALA A 145 8.72 33.75 15.79
C ALA A 145 8.28 34.15 17.21
N ASN A 146 9.06 35.02 17.87
CA ASN A 146 8.80 35.46 19.25
C ASN A 146 7.74 36.58 19.37
N LEU A 147 7.22 37.09 18.25
CA LEU A 147 6.17 38.11 18.21
C LEU A 147 5.05 37.64 17.30
N TRP A 148 3.81 37.99 17.67
CA TRP A 148 2.59 37.56 17.00
C TRP A 148 1.59 38.71 16.92
N ALA A 149 0.80 38.75 15.84
CA ALA A 149 -0.21 39.78 15.61
C ALA A 149 -1.46 39.18 14.94
N LYS A 150 -2.61 39.81 15.18
CA LYS A 150 -3.88 39.47 14.53
C LYS A 150 -4.10 40.32 13.27
N PRO A 151 -4.82 39.79 12.26
CA PRO A 151 -5.30 40.59 11.14
C PRO A 151 -6.39 41.57 11.57
N VAL A 152 -6.62 42.60 10.74
CA VAL A 152 -7.71 43.58 10.94
C VAL A 152 -9.11 42.94 10.96
N SER A 153 -9.32 41.82 10.27
CA SER A 153 -10.57 41.03 10.30
C SER A 153 -10.90 40.48 11.69
N HIS A 154 -9.88 40.21 12.51
CA HIS A 154 -10.01 39.68 13.88
C HIS A 154 -9.68 40.74 14.95
N GLY A 155 -9.87 42.03 14.63
CA GLY A 155 -9.67 43.14 15.56
C GLY A 155 -8.21 43.53 15.82
N GLY A 156 -7.27 42.99 15.01
CA GLY A 156 -5.87 43.41 15.00
C GLY A 156 -5.62 44.68 14.18
N LYS A 157 -4.35 44.92 13.85
CA LYS A 157 -3.91 46.11 13.08
C LYS A 157 -3.18 45.77 11.79
N ALA A 158 -2.76 44.52 11.62
CA ALA A 158 -2.01 44.08 10.45
C ALA A 158 -2.93 43.74 9.28
N LEU A 159 -2.56 44.17 8.09
CA LEU A 159 -3.35 43.95 6.88
C LEU A 159 -2.85 42.78 6.05
N PHE A 160 -1.57 42.40 6.18
CA PHE A 160 -0.93 41.44 5.28
C PHE A 160 -0.40 40.20 5.99
N ASP A 161 -0.66 39.02 5.43
CA ASP A 161 0.12 37.81 5.64
C ASP A 161 1.15 37.64 4.52
N ILE A 162 1.99 36.61 4.62
CA ILE A 162 3.05 36.37 3.64
C ILE A 162 2.53 36.08 2.24
N THR A 163 1.39 35.42 2.12
CA THR A 163 0.80 35.02 0.84
C THR A 163 0.33 36.26 0.08
N GLU A 164 -0.39 37.16 0.74
CA GLU A 164 -0.79 38.42 0.10
C GLU A 164 0.41 39.33 -0.19
N LEU A 165 1.45 39.37 0.66
CA LEU A 165 2.70 40.09 0.35
C LEU A 165 3.38 39.55 -0.90
N ALA A 166 3.53 38.22 -0.98
CA ALA A 166 4.16 37.58 -2.11
C ALA A 166 3.34 37.75 -3.41
N ARG A 167 2.01 37.80 -3.33
CA ARG A 167 1.13 38.14 -4.46
C ARG A 167 1.39 39.57 -4.94
N VAL A 168 1.44 40.55 -4.02
CA VAL A 168 1.79 41.94 -4.34
C VAL A 168 3.18 42.04 -4.96
N ALA A 169 4.14 41.24 -4.46
CA ALA A 169 5.50 41.19 -5.01
C ALA A 169 5.50 40.69 -6.46
N LEU A 170 4.84 39.56 -6.73
CA LEU A 170 4.76 39.01 -8.09
C LEU A 170 3.95 39.89 -9.05
N GLU A 171 2.94 40.61 -8.56
CA GLU A 171 2.18 41.59 -9.33
C GLU A 171 3.03 42.78 -9.81
N ARG A 172 4.07 43.17 -9.06
CA ARG A 172 4.70 44.51 -9.19
C ARG A 172 6.21 44.50 -9.44
N SER A 173 6.90 43.38 -9.22
CA SER A 173 8.36 43.34 -9.27
C SER A 173 8.92 42.60 -10.49
N THR A 174 10.08 43.06 -10.96
CA THR A 174 10.84 42.44 -12.07
C THR A 174 12.14 41.78 -11.62
N THR A 175 12.55 42.01 -10.38
CA THR A 175 13.74 41.43 -9.76
C THR A 175 13.42 40.91 -8.36
N ALA A 176 14.21 39.95 -7.88
CA ALA A 176 14.12 39.38 -6.55
C ALA A 176 14.37 40.45 -5.48
N ARG A 177 15.34 41.34 -5.73
CA ARG A 177 15.66 42.47 -4.85
C ARG A 177 14.48 43.44 -4.71
N ASP A 178 13.85 43.81 -5.81
CA ASP A 178 12.66 44.68 -5.79
C ASP A 178 11.50 44.00 -5.05
N ALA A 179 11.31 42.69 -5.25
CA ALA A 179 10.29 41.91 -4.55
C ALA A 179 10.52 41.91 -3.03
N VAL A 180 11.75 41.62 -2.57
CA VAL A 180 12.12 41.64 -1.14
C VAL A 180 11.87 43.02 -0.53
N GLN A 181 12.34 44.09 -1.18
CA GLN A 181 12.13 45.44 -0.68
C GLN A 181 10.65 45.80 -0.65
N LEU A 182 9.90 45.50 -1.71
CA LEU A 182 8.48 45.81 -1.77
C LEU A 182 7.69 45.10 -0.66
N MET A 183 7.92 43.80 -0.44
CA MET A 183 7.27 43.07 0.66
C MET A 183 7.59 43.70 2.01
N GLY A 184 8.87 44.01 2.27
CA GLY A 184 9.31 44.66 3.50
C GLY A 184 8.63 46.01 3.75
N HIS A 185 8.63 46.91 2.77
CA HIS A 185 8.02 48.24 2.91
C HIS A 185 6.49 48.17 3.08
N VAL A 186 5.81 47.28 2.35
CA VAL A 186 4.36 47.09 2.48
C VAL A 186 4.03 46.55 3.87
N ALA A 187 4.80 45.59 4.37
CA ALA A 187 4.63 45.04 5.71
C ALA A 187 4.91 46.07 6.82
N GLU A 188 5.94 46.91 6.67
CA GLU A 188 6.24 47.99 7.62
C GLU A 188 5.12 49.04 7.66
N GLN A 189 4.52 49.34 6.51
CA GLN A 189 3.49 50.37 6.36
C GLN A 189 2.10 49.91 6.80
N TYR A 190 1.72 48.67 6.50
CA TYR A 190 0.35 48.16 6.68
C TYR A 190 0.25 47.04 7.71
N GLY A 191 1.37 46.66 8.35
CA GLY A 191 1.45 45.61 9.36
C GLY A 191 1.43 44.20 8.78
N TYR A 192 2.10 43.30 9.49
CA TYR A 192 2.21 41.88 9.15
C TYR A 192 1.57 41.00 10.22
N TYR A 193 0.83 39.97 9.80
CA TYR A 193 0.33 38.90 10.65
C TYR A 193 0.71 37.54 10.06
N SER A 194 0.68 36.51 10.90
CA SER A 194 0.95 35.13 10.51
C SER A 194 0.04 34.18 11.29
N GLY A 195 0.00 32.91 10.88
CA GLY A 195 -0.87 31.90 11.47
C GLY A 195 -2.30 31.95 10.94
N SER A 196 -3.19 31.12 11.51
CA SER A 196 -4.59 30.99 11.06
C SER A 196 -5.62 30.85 12.19
N ASP A 197 -5.16 30.87 13.44
CA ASP A 197 -6.01 30.95 14.63
C ASP A 197 -5.66 32.23 15.42
N TRP A 198 -6.58 33.17 15.41
CA TRP A 198 -6.44 34.46 16.10
C TRP A 198 -7.39 34.63 17.26
N ASP A 199 -8.28 33.68 17.51
CA ASP A 199 -9.28 33.77 18.58
C ASP A 199 -8.86 33.00 19.84
N GLY A 200 -7.78 32.20 19.75
CA GLY A 200 -7.10 31.52 20.86
C GLY A 200 -5.84 32.22 21.40
N GLU A 201 -4.99 31.44 22.07
CA GLU A 201 -3.67 31.87 22.57
C GLU A 201 -2.70 32.14 21.41
N PRO A 202 -1.71 33.06 21.55
CA PRO A 202 -0.77 33.38 20.48
C PRO A 202 0.01 32.15 19.97
N GLU A 203 -0.10 31.87 18.67
CA GLU A 203 0.54 30.73 18.01
C GLU A 203 1.98 31.07 17.56
N LEU A 204 2.89 31.22 18.53
CA LEU A 204 4.29 31.63 18.28
C LEU A 204 5.06 30.68 17.34
N ALA A 205 4.67 29.40 17.30
CA ALA A 205 5.30 28.40 16.44
C ALA A 205 5.12 28.67 14.94
N ASP A 206 4.15 29.53 14.57
CA ASP A 206 3.78 29.88 13.20
C ASP A 206 3.64 31.40 13.01
N ALA A 207 4.28 32.17 13.88
CA ALA A 207 4.16 33.62 13.90
C ALA A 207 5.11 34.37 12.94
N GLY A 208 5.95 33.66 12.18
CA GLY A 208 6.89 34.24 11.23
C GLY A 208 7.00 33.44 9.94
N GLU A 209 7.69 33.99 8.95
CA GLU A 209 7.77 33.39 7.63
C GLU A 209 9.15 33.56 7.00
N THR A 210 9.53 32.58 6.18
CA THR A 210 10.76 32.64 5.40
C THR A 210 10.50 32.38 3.93
N LEU A 211 10.90 33.32 3.08
CA LEU A 211 10.82 33.19 1.64
C LEU A 211 12.20 33.02 1.02
N THR A 212 12.27 32.19 -0.01
CA THR A 212 13.36 32.16 -0.96
C THR A 212 12.89 32.87 -2.22
N VAL A 213 13.55 33.96 -2.59
CA VAL A 213 13.13 34.84 -3.70
C VAL A 213 14.23 34.85 -4.75
N THR A 214 13.88 34.49 -5.99
CA THR A 214 14.82 34.38 -7.11
C THR A 214 14.37 35.20 -8.30
N ASP A 215 15.33 35.63 -9.10
CA ASP A 215 15.12 36.12 -10.47
C ASP A 215 16.21 35.53 -11.38
N THR A 216 16.38 36.07 -12.59
CA THR A 216 17.41 35.62 -13.54
C THR A 216 18.88 35.79 -13.08
N LYS A 217 19.14 36.49 -11.97
CA LYS A 217 20.49 36.91 -11.51
C LYS A 217 20.77 36.67 -10.03
N GLU A 218 19.82 36.97 -9.16
CA GLU A 218 20.01 36.95 -7.69
C GLU A 218 19.02 36.01 -6.99
N GLY A 219 19.49 35.41 -5.90
CA GLY A 219 18.68 34.64 -4.96
C GLY A 219 18.78 35.25 -3.56
N TRP A 220 17.67 35.34 -2.86
CA TRP A 220 17.54 35.96 -1.54
C TRP A 220 16.77 35.06 -0.58
N VAL A 221 17.21 34.96 0.66
CA VAL A 221 16.39 34.47 1.78
C VAL A 221 15.82 35.68 2.50
N PHE A 222 14.51 35.73 2.74
CA PHE A 222 13.79 36.83 3.39
C PHE A 222 13.01 36.30 4.59
N HIS A 223 13.37 36.74 5.79
CA HIS A 223 12.63 36.46 7.02
C HIS A 223 11.74 37.63 7.38
N ILE A 224 10.55 37.34 7.90
CA ILE A 224 9.61 38.34 8.39
C ILE A 224 8.82 37.83 9.59
N LEU A 225 8.50 38.75 10.50
CA LEU A 225 7.58 38.56 11.61
C LEU A 225 6.87 39.89 11.94
N PRO A 226 5.78 39.87 12.72
CA PRO A 226 5.15 41.11 13.19
C PRO A 226 6.09 41.90 14.09
N ASP A 227 5.90 43.21 14.16
CA ASP A 227 6.49 44.00 15.25
C ASP A 227 5.66 43.86 16.55
N ASP A 228 6.20 44.33 17.66
CA ASP A 228 5.56 44.26 18.97
C ASP A 228 4.36 45.23 19.13
N THR A 229 4.06 46.05 18.11
CA THR A 229 2.86 46.91 18.08
C THR A 229 1.69 46.27 17.32
N GLY A 230 1.99 45.22 16.54
CA GLY A 230 1.07 44.55 15.61
C GLY A 230 0.64 45.40 14.42
N ALA A 231 1.24 46.58 14.23
CA ALA A 231 0.90 47.53 13.16
C ALA A 231 2.02 47.69 12.13
N SER A 232 3.18 47.08 12.37
CA SER A 232 4.33 47.06 11.46
C SER A 232 4.89 45.65 11.37
N ALA A 233 6.10 45.51 10.82
CA ALA A 233 6.82 44.25 10.71
C ALA A 233 8.29 44.43 11.08
N VAL A 234 8.94 43.32 11.43
CA VAL A 234 10.40 43.20 11.49
C VAL A 234 10.82 42.20 10.42
N TRP A 235 11.82 42.55 9.61
CA TRP A 235 12.27 41.66 8.53
C TRP A 235 13.76 41.82 8.23
N VAL A 236 14.38 40.77 7.71
CA VAL A 236 15.75 40.77 7.21
C VAL A 236 15.85 39.89 5.98
N ALA A 237 16.72 40.24 5.03
CA ALA A 237 17.04 39.39 3.91
C ALA A 237 18.53 39.30 3.66
N GLN A 238 18.99 38.13 3.23
CA GLN A 238 20.38 37.86 2.87
C GLN A 238 20.47 37.26 1.46
N ARG A 239 21.34 37.83 0.63
CA ARG A 239 21.65 37.31 -0.71
C ARG A 239 22.46 36.03 -0.58
N ILE A 240 22.08 34.99 -1.32
CA ILE A 240 22.90 33.78 -1.41
C ILE A 240 24.14 34.03 -2.29
N PRO A 241 25.33 33.52 -1.90
CA PRO A 241 26.47 33.50 -2.81
C PRO A 241 26.16 32.71 -4.09
N ASP A 242 26.72 33.14 -5.23
CA ASP A 242 26.36 32.56 -6.54
C ASP A 242 26.66 31.06 -6.65
N THR A 243 27.70 30.55 -5.98
CA THR A 243 28.12 29.13 -6.00
C THR A 243 27.54 28.31 -4.86
N HIS A 244 26.63 28.87 -4.07
CA HIS A 244 26.12 28.23 -2.86
C HIS A 244 24.68 27.70 -3.00
N ILE A 245 24.32 26.84 -2.05
CA ILE A 245 22.96 26.36 -1.77
C ILE A 245 22.61 26.63 -0.29
N THR A 246 21.33 26.92 -0.01
CA THR A 246 20.78 26.93 1.34
C THR A 246 19.42 26.23 1.41
N ALA A 247 18.97 25.89 2.61
CA ALA A 247 17.70 25.21 2.87
C ALA A 247 17.06 25.70 4.16
N ILE A 248 15.72 25.76 4.16
CA ILE A 248 14.90 26.24 5.26
C ILE A 248 13.90 25.15 5.63
N GLY A 249 13.93 24.74 6.89
CA GLY A 249 13.06 23.72 7.46
C GLY A 249 12.22 24.26 8.61
N ASN A 250 11.37 25.25 8.38
CA ASN A 250 10.51 25.86 9.40
C ASN A 250 11.24 26.56 10.57
N GLN A 251 12.41 27.12 10.28
CA GLN A 251 13.18 27.93 11.22
C GLN A 251 13.98 28.99 10.47
N PHE A 252 14.10 30.19 11.05
CA PHE A 252 15.01 31.24 10.55
C PHE A 252 16.47 30.75 10.53
N ILE A 253 17.23 31.12 9.49
CA ILE A 253 18.64 30.72 9.28
C ILE A 253 19.63 31.90 9.05
N ILE A 254 19.20 33.14 9.21
CA ILE A 254 19.98 34.36 9.03
C ILE A 254 20.43 34.77 10.43
N HIS A 255 21.73 34.65 10.68
CA HIS A 255 22.33 34.91 11.99
C HIS A 255 22.87 36.35 12.04
N THR A 256 24.14 36.54 11.68
CA THR A 256 24.78 37.85 11.70
C THR A 256 24.25 38.76 10.58
N VAL A 257 23.80 39.96 10.94
CA VAL A 257 23.25 40.95 10.01
C VAL A 257 24.18 42.15 9.83
N ASN A 258 24.44 42.55 8.58
CA ASN A 258 25.18 43.77 8.26
C ASN A 258 24.45 44.64 7.21
N LEU A 259 23.54 45.51 7.66
CA LEU A 259 22.77 46.40 6.76
C LEU A 259 23.62 47.46 6.04
N THR A 260 24.89 47.65 6.41
CA THR A 260 25.80 48.53 5.64
C THR A 260 26.27 47.89 4.33
N ASP A 261 26.22 46.56 4.25
CA ASP A 261 26.45 45.80 3.03
C ASP A 261 25.11 45.58 2.29
N SER A 262 24.59 46.65 1.69
CA SER A 262 23.32 46.61 0.95
C SER A 262 23.34 45.71 -0.30
N ALA A 263 24.53 45.26 -0.72
CA ALA A 263 24.65 44.27 -1.79
C ALA A 263 24.17 42.89 -1.33
N ASN A 264 24.48 42.51 -0.09
CA ASN A 264 24.18 41.19 0.47
C ASN A 264 23.11 41.17 1.56
N PHE A 265 22.77 42.32 2.16
CA PHE A 265 21.76 42.41 3.23
C PHE A 265 20.75 43.53 2.97
N LEU A 266 19.49 43.22 3.29
CA LEU A 266 18.39 44.17 3.37
C LEU A 266 17.63 43.92 4.68
N GLY A 267 16.92 44.91 5.22
CA GLY A 267 16.15 44.68 6.45
C GLY A 267 15.47 45.94 6.98
N SER A 268 14.54 45.75 7.90
CA SER A 268 13.83 46.83 8.57
C SER A 268 14.75 47.59 9.53
N SER A 269 14.66 48.92 9.54
CA SER A 269 15.48 49.73 10.45
C SER A 269 15.08 49.56 11.92
N ASN A 270 13.85 49.11 12.18
CA ASN A 270 13.31 48.92 13.53
C ASN A 270 13.81 47.63 14.23
N MET A 271 14.50 46.71 13.55
CA MET A 271 14.85 45.39 14.12
C MET A 271 15.72 45.49 15.39
N TYR A 272 16.69 46.40 15.42
CA TYR A 272 17.57 46.52 16.59
C TYR A 272 16.80 47.09 17.79
N ASP A 273 15.94 48.08 17.56
CA ASP A 273 15.17 48.74 18.61
C ASP A 273 14.08 47.83 19.16
N VAL A 274 13.37 47.09 18.29
CA VAL A 274 12.35 46.11 18.69
C VAL A 274 13.00 44.98 19.50
N ALA A 275 14.13 44.42 19.06
CA ALA A 275 14.81 43.36 19.80
C ALA A 275 15.27 43.85 21.19
N LYS A 276 15.84 45.06 21.26
CA LYS A 276 16.34 45.63 22.51
C LYS A 276 15.22 45.91 23.51
N ARG A 277 14.10 46.49 23.07
CA ARG A 277 12.98 46.84 23.98
C ARG A 277 12.18 45.63 24.46
N ASN A 278 12.20 44.52 23.70
CA ASN A 278 11.60 43.26 24.11
C ASN A 278 12.57 42.33 24.87
N ASN A 279 13.78 42.80 25.18
CA ASN A 279 14.84 42.01 25.83
C ASN A 279 15.28 40.76 25.04
N PHE A 280 15.10 40.76 23.72
CA PHE A 280 15.62 39.71 22.83
C PHE A 280 17.11 39.90 22.53
N TRP A 281 17.61 41.13 22.68
CA TRP A 281 19.03 41.47 22.51
C TRP A 281 19.48 42.48 23.57
N ASP A 282 20.69 42.31 24.10
CA ASP A 282 21.25 43.15 25.17
C ASP A 282 21.79 44.51 24.68
N GLY A 283 21.83 44.72 23.35
CA GLY A 283 22.39 45.91 22.73
C GLY A 283 23.92 46.00 22.77
N LYS A 284 24.62 44.93 23.18
CA LYS A 284 26.08 44.90 23.37
C LYS A 284 26.72 43.74 22.62
N SER A 285 26.14 42.56 22.72
CA SER A 285 26.55 41.36 21.99
C SER A 285 26.37 41.56 20.47
N GLN A 286 27.05 40.75 19.66
CA GLN A 286 26.80 40.75 18.22
C GLN A 286 25.33 40.40 17.96
N PHE A 287 24.65 41.18 17.14
CA PHE A 287 23.25 40.95 16.83
C PHE A 287 23.09 39.72 15.92
N ASP A 288 22.35 38.74 16.41
CA ASP A 288 21.94 37.53 15.69
C ASP A 288 20.42 37.54 15.53
N PHE A 289 19.94 37.66 14.29
CA PHE A 289 18.51 37.81 14.02
C PHE A 289 17.72 36.56 14.40
N THR A 290 18.24 35.38 14.09
CA THR A 290 17.58 34.10 14.38
C THR A 290 17.49 33.89 15.89
N VAL A 291 18.56 34.11 16.63
CA VAL A 291 18.55 33.97 18.11
C VAL A 291 17.62 35.00 18.76
N ALA A 292 17.55 36.22 18.24
CA ALA A 292 16.68 37.27 18.79
C ALA A 292 15.19 36.98 18.52
N TYR A 293 14.85 36.53 17.31
CA TYR A 293 13.47 36.57 16.83
C TYR A 293 12.82 35.21 16.55
N ALA A 294 13.59 34.15 16.33
CA ALA A 294 13.00 32.85 16.05
C ALA A 294 12.38 32.24 17.31
N TYR A 295 11.28 31.51 17.12
CA TYR A 295 10.73 30.66 18.16
C TYR A 295 11.70 29.51 18.46
N LYS A 296 11.95 29.27 19.75
CA LYS A 296 12.77 28.15 20.19
C LYS A 296 11.98 26.84 20.08
N GLN A 297 12.23 26.08 19.01
CA GLN A 297 11.60 24.79 18.77
C GLN A 297 11.83 23.81 19.93
N ALA A 298 10.76 23.15 20.39
CA ALA A 298 10.86 22.12 21.43
C ALA A 298 11.70 20.91 20.96
N THR A 299 11.63 20.61 19.66
CA THR A 299 12.41 19.56 19.00
C THR A 299 13.22 20.14 17.84
N PRO A 300 14.42 20.69 18.09
CA PRO A 300 15.20 21.40 17.05
C PRO A 300 15.55 20.57 15.82
N LEU A 301 15.64 19.25 15.98
CA LEU A 301 15.96 18.31 14.90
C LEU A 301 14.86 18.25 13.82
N TYR A 302 13.64 18.67 14.14
CA TYR A 302 12.53 18.88 13.19
C TYR A 302 12.92 19.78 12.01
N SER A 303 13.76 20.78 12.29
CA SER A 303 14.17 21.81 11.34
C SER A 303 15.59 21.58 10.84
N THR A 304 16.54 21.55 11.77
CA THR A 304 17.99 21.60 11.50
C THR A 304 18.48 20.37 10.73
N ARG A 305 17.85 19.21 10.88
CA ARG A 305 18.30 18.00 10.18
C ARG A 305 18.03 18.03 8.67
N ARG A 306 16.93 18.65 8.25
CA ARG A 306 16.64 18.88 6.81
C ARG A 306 17.68 19.81 6.18
N GLN A 307 18.04 20.88 6.90
CA GLN A 307 19.11 21.79 6.46
C GLN A 307 20.44 21.07 6.29
N TRP A 308 20.86 20.28 7.30
CA TRP A 308 22.04 19.43 7.22
C TRP A 308 21.99 18.46 6.03
N ARG A 309 20.84 17.85 5.79
CA ARG A 309 20.69 16.87 4.72
C ARG A 309 20.83 17.50 3.34
N VAL A 310 20.20 18.65 3.09
CA VAL A 310 20.37 19.36 1.81
C VAL A 310 21.84 19.75 1.59
N PHE A 311 22.54 20.20 2.64
CA PHE A 311 23.96 20.57 2.52
C PHE A 311 24.83 19.37 2.19
N THR A 312 24.61 18.24 2.85
CA THR A 312 25.39 17.01 2.62
C THR A 312 25.04 16.30 1.32
N LEU A 313 23.82 16.45 0.80
CA LEU A 313 23.45 16.01 -0.55
C LEU A 313 24.17 16.84 -1.62
N ALA A 314 24.14 18.18 -1.49
CA ALA A 314 24.77 19.09 -2.44
C ALA A 314 26.29 19.08 -2.41
N ASN A 315 26.87 18.73 -1.26
CA ASN A 315 28.31 18.56 -1.11
C ASN A 315 28.63 17.43 -0.12
N PRO A 316 28.78 16.18 -0.61
CA PRO A 316 29.07 15.02 0.23
C PRO A 316 30.44 15.05 0.94
N SER A 317 31.32 15.98 0.58
CA SER A 317 32.62 16.15 1.24
C SER A 317 32.56 16.98 2.53
N LEU A 318 31.42 17.63 2.80
CA LEU A 318 31.22 18.42 4.01
C LEU A 318 31.28 17.54 5.26
N THR A 319 32.14 17.93 6.20
CA THR A 319 32.15 17.36 7.55
C THR A 319 31.24 18.20 8.46
N LEU A 320 29.93 18.16 8.18
CA LEU A 320 28.91 18.87 8.96
C LEU A 320 28.20 17.89 9.90
N SER A 321 28.11 18.23 11.19
CA SER A 321 27.37 17.44 12.18
C SER A 321 25.87 17.48 11.88
N PRO A 322 25.12 16.38 11.99
CA PRO A 322 23.64 16.39 11.94
C PRO A 322 22.99 16.88 13.25
N TYR A 323 23.81 17.11 14.29
CA TYR A 323 23.38 17.63 15.59
C TYR A 323 23.97 19.03 15.78
N THR A 324 23.09 19.99 16.09
CA THR A 324 23.41 21.39 16.36
C THR A 324 22.56 21.93 17.51
N ASP A 325 22.85 23.12 18.00
CA ASP A 325 22.03 23.80 19.00
C ASP A 325 20.61 24.14 18.47
N PRO A 326 19.66 24.52 19.34
CA PRO A 326 18.27 24.76 18.96
C PRO A 326 18.01 25.79 17.86
N PHE A 327 18.97 26.69 17.58
CA PHE A 327 18.86 27.71 16.54
C PHE A 327 19.77 27.44 15.34
N GLY A 328 20.52 26.35 15.33
CA GLY A 328 21.43 26.03 14.22
C GLY A 328 22.60 27.00 14.07
N THR A 329 23.05 27.63 15.16
CA THR A 329 24.10 28.68 15.14
C THR A 329 25.46 28.20 14.63
N ASP A 330 25.74 26.89 14.73
CA ASP A 330 26.95 26.28 14.19
C ASP A 330 26.87 25.95 12.69
N TYR A 331 25.68 26.05 12.08
CA TYR A 331 25.52 25.86 10.64
C TYR A 331 25.79 27.16 9.86
N PRO A 332 26.50 27.08 8.72
CA PRO A 332 26.63 28.23 7.85
C PRO A 332 25.27 28.58 7.22
N PHE A 333 25.06 29.87 6.93
CA PHE A 333 23.88 30.34 6.18
C PHE A 333 23.69 29.58 4.86
N SER A 334 24.78 29.19 4.19
CA SER A 334 24.78 28.45 2.93
C SER A 334 26.12 27.74 2.73
N VAL A 335 26.16 26.72 1.87
CA VAL A 335 27.38 25.97 1.54
C VAL A 335 27.64 25.97 0.04
N GLU A 336 28.92 25.91 -0.36
CA GLU A 336 29.29 25.75 -1.77
C GLU A 336 28.93 24.34 -2.26
N VAL A 337 28.29 24.27 -3.43
CA VAL A 337 27.92 22.99 -4.05
C VAL A 337 29.16 22.27 -4.58
N ALA A 338 29.18 20.94 -4.52
CA ALA A 338 30.30 20.17 -5.06
C ALA A 338 30.39 20.28 -6.59
N GLN A 339 29.24 20.39 -7.27
CA GLN A 339 29.08 20.62 -8.70
C GLN A 339 27.79 21.43 -8.95
N PRO A 340 27.68 22.17 -10.07
CA PRO A 340 26.43 22.83 -10.44
C PRO A 340 25.26 21.84 -10.54
N LEU A 341 24.13 22.21 -9.96
CA LEU A 341 22.92 21.40 -9.80
C LEU A 341 21.92 21.67 -10.93
N GLN A 342 21.29 20.61 -11.41
CA GLN A 342 20.16 20.63 -12.33
C GLN A 342 18.83 20.76 -11.56
N THR A 343 17.75 21.06 -12.26
CA THR A 343 16.39 21.00 -11.67
C THR A 343 16.05 19.60 -11.18
N THR A 344 16.52 18.56 -11.87
CA THR A 344 16.37 17.15 -11.51
C THR A 344 17.05 16.81 -10.18
N ASP A 345 18.22 17.39 -9.88
CA ASP A 345 18.86 17.20 -8.57
C ASP A 345 18.00 17.75 -7.43
N LEU A 346 17.39 18.92 -7.61
CA LEU A 346 16.48 19.51 -6.62
C LEU A 346 15.17 18.73 -6.48
N ILE A 347 14.65 18.17 -7.57
CA ILE A 347 13.51 17.23 -7.53
C ILE A 347 13.88 16.01 -6.66
N GLN A 348 15.09 15.45 -6.83
CA GLN A 348 15.55 14.33 -6.00
C GLN A 348 15.75 14.74 -4.54
N TYR A 349 16.23 15.95 -4.24
CA TYR A 349 16.35 16.42 -2.85
C TYR A 349 14.97 16.56 -2.20
N GLN A 350 13.95 16.99 -2.95
CA GLN A 350 12.58 17.04 -2.46
C GLN A 350 11.99 15.65 -2.16
N ARG A 351 12.56 14.57 -2.73
CA ARG A 351 12.15 13.17 -2.54
C ARG A 351 12.84 12.48 -1.35
N ASP A 352 13.80 13.13 -0.70
CA ASP A 352 14.68 12.51 0.30
C ASP A 352 14.00 12.34 1.67
N HIS A 353 14.26 11.17 2.27
CA HIS A 353 13.90 10.76 3.63
C HIS A 353 15.12 10.31 4.43
N TYR A 354 16.27 10.96 4.18
CA TYR A 354 17.57 10.70 4.79
C TYR A 354 18.24 9.39 4.37
N GLU A 355 17.98 8.92 3.14
CA GLU A 355 18.46 7.64 2.64
C GLU A 355 19.99 7.49 2.76
N GLY A 356 20.44 6.33 3.23
CA GLY A 356 21.87 6.05 3.41
C GLY A 356 22.52 6.72 4.63
N THR A 357 21.74 7.29 5.54
CA THR A 357 22.21 7.86 6.81
C THR A 357 21.64 7.08 8.00
N PRO A 358 22.11 7.32 9.25
CA PRO A 358 21.50 6.75 10.45
C PRO A 358 20.03 7.17 10.69
N PHE A 359 19.50 8.10 9.90
CA PHE A 359 18.17 8.68 10.05
C PHE A 359 17.21 8.27 8.92
N ASP A 360 17.67 7.35 8.07
CA ASP A 360 16.93 6.81 6.93
C ASP A 360 15.58 6.24 7.39
N LEU A 361 14.49 6.91 6.98
CA LEU A 361 13.15 6.52 7.38
C LEU A 361 12.65 5.26 6.66
N THR A 362 13.32 4.80 5.60
CA THR A 362 12.99 3.53 4.95
C THR A 362 13.47 2.32 5.76
N GLN A 363 14.22 2.56 6.84
CA GLN A 363 14.83 1.54 7.69
C GLN A 363 14.22 1.51 9.09
N GLY A 364 14.46 0.39 9.79
CA GLY A 364 14.09 0.21 11.18
C GLY A 364 12.64 -0.18 11.41
N HIS A 365 12.29 -0.40 12.68
CA HIS A 365 11.01 -1.00 13.07
C HIS A 365 9.79 -0.16 12.68
N ALA A 366 9.91 1.17 12.75
CA ALA A 366 8.83 2.09 12.39
C ALA A 366 8.51 2.07 10.88
N ALA A 367 9.43 1.58 10.03
CA ALA A 367 9.22 1.45 8.59
C ALA A 367 8.45 0.19 8.20
N GLY A 368 8.20 -0.72 9.15
CA GLY A 368 7.55 -2.00 8.91
C GLY A 368 8.37 -2.95 8.01
N PRO A 369 7.81 -4.09 7.62
CA PRO A 369 8.55 -5.11 6.87
C PRO A 369 8.94 -4.68 5.45
N TYR A 370 8.24 -3.68 4.90
CA TYR A 370 8.43 -3.20 3.52
C TYR A 370 9.01 -1.78 3.42
N GLY A 371 9.47 -1.19 4.53
CA GLY A 371 10.33 -0.01 4.51
C GLY A 371 9.64 1.30 4.13
N THR A 372 8.36 1.50 4.49
CA THR A 372 7.70 2.78 4.23
C THR A 372 8.36 3.91 5.04
N PRO A 373 8.70 5.06 4.44
CA PRO A 373 9.30 6.19 5.14
C PRO A 373 8.27 7.04 5.88
N ASN A 374 6.97 6.84 5.62
CA ASN A 374 5.92 7.69 6.16
C ASN A 374 5.70 7.43 7.66
N ARG A 375 5.59 8.53 8.42
CA ARG A 375 5.39 8.54 9.88
C ARG A 375 4.20 9.44 10.19
N TYR A 376 3.03 8.83 10.34
CA TYR A 376 1.77 9.53 10.55
C TYR A 376 1.74 10.29 11.88
N SER A 377 0.78 11.21 12.06
CA SER A 377 0.59 11.88 13.35
C SER A 377 0.33 10.84 14.45
N VAL A 378 1.01 10.98 15.58
CA VAL A 378 0.84 10.09 16.75
C VAL A 378 -0.52 10.26 17.47
N GLY A 379 -1.28 11.31 17.12
CA GLY A 379 -2.56 11.64 17.77
C GLY A 379 -2.39 12.14 19.22
N HIS A 380 -3.49 12.35 19.94
CA HIS A 380 -3.49 12.95 21.29
C HIS A 380 -2.89 12.06 22.40
N GLN A 381 -2.48 10.82 22.11
CA GLN A 381 -2.11 9.84 23.14
C GLN A 381 -0.64 9.92 23.57
N ALA A 382 0.25 10.51 22.76
CA ALA A 382 1.67 10.61 23.05
C ALA A 382 2.07 12.06 23.43
N THR A 383 2.58 12.25 24.65
CA THR A 383 2.98 13.57 25.17
C THR A 383 4.48 13.85 25.12
N THR A 384 5.30 12.83 24.81
CA THR A 384 6.77 12.90 24.68
C THR A 384 7.23 12.02 23.51
N GLY A 385 8.43 12.23 22.97
CA GLY A 385 8.95 11.50 21.80
C GLY A 385 8.82 12.28 20.47
N PHE A 386 9.51 11.80 19.43
CA PHE A 386 9.50 12.44 18.10
C PHE A 386 9.98 11.48 17.00
N PHE A 387 9.31 11.50 15.84
CA PHE A 387 9.83 10.92 14.59
C PHE A 387 10.51 11.99 13.76
N GLU A 388 11.61 11.65 13.09
CA GLU A 388 12.28 12.61 12.21
C GLU A 388 11.35 13.13 11.11
N ARG A 389 11.39 14.45 10.90
CA ARG A 389 10.70 15.09 9.77
C ARG A 389 11.58 15.01 8.54
N ALA A 390 11.16 14.23 7.54
CA ALA A 390 11.81 14.19 6.23
C ALA A 390 11.52 15.44 5.39
N ILE A 391 12.27 15.59 4.28
CA ILE A 391 12.04 16.63 3.27
C ILE A 391 10.77 16.27 2.50
N SER A 392 10.70 15.06 1.96
CA SER A 392 9.47 14.52 1.38
C SER A 392 8.54 14.00 2.48
N MET A 393 7.25 14.27 2.38
CA MET A 393 6.27 13.70 3.30
C MET A 393 4.90 13.50 2.66
N TYR A 394 4.18 12.49 3.15
CA TYR A 394 2.82 12.14 2.74
C TYR A 394 1.79 13.28 2.84
N ARG A 395 2.07 14.34 3.62
CA ARG A 395 1.18 15.51 3.77
C ARG A 395 1.37 16.59 2.70
N SER A 396 2.37 16.48 1.82
CA SER A 396 2.58 17.51 0.81
C SER A 396 1.41 17.57 -0.17
N THR A 397 0.74 18.72 -0.22
CA THR A 397 -0.31 19.00 -1.20
C THR A 397 0.29 19.10 -2.61
N TYR A 398 1.45 19.73 -2.69
CA TYR A 398 2.26 19.84 -3.89
C TYR A 398 3.68 20.24 -3.51
N SER A 399 4.59 20.12 -4.48
CA SER A 399 5.94 20.64 -4.43
C SER A 399 6.32 21.23 -5.77
N PHE A 400 7.28 22.16 -5.79
CA PHE A 400 7.80 22.68 -7.06
C PHE A 400 9.29 22.98 -7.01
N VAL A 401 9.89 23.01 -8.20
CA VAL A 401 11.21 23.58 -8.48
C VAL A 401 11.05 24.63 -9.57
N THR A 402 11.53 25.84 -9.31
CA THR A 402 11.51 26.93 -10.29
C THR A 402 12.89 27.14 -10.89
N ALA A 403 12.93 27.41 -12.19
CA ALA A 403 14.15 27.76 -12.89
C ALA A 403 13.90 28.96 -13.80
N ALA A 404 14.56 30.07 -13.50
CA ALA A 404 14.64 31.18 -14.42
C ALA A 404 15.56 30.82 -15.60
N HIS A 405 15.23 31.31 -16.79
CA HIS A 405 16.04 31.14 -17.98
C HIS A 405 17.09 32.28 -18.04
N PRO A 406 18.39 31.96 -18.17
CA PRO A 406 19.48 32.93 -17.97
C PRO A 406 19.45 34.11 -18.95
N THR A 407 18.95 33.89 -20.16
CA THR A 407 19.03 34.87 -21.26
C THR A 407 17.71 35.23 -21.94
N ASN A 408 16.59 34.58 -21.58
CA ASN A 408 15.32 34.75 -22.27
C ASN A 408 14.19 34.94 -21.27
N ALA A 409 13.63 36.15 -21.23
CA ALA A 409 12.60 36.54 -20.28
C ALA A 409 11.27 35.78 -20.42
N ASN A 410 11.05 35.01 -21.49
CA ASN A 410 9.79 34.30 -21.74
C ASN A 410 9.81 32.81 -21.39
N LEU A 411 10.97 32.25 -21.05
CA LEU A 411 11.17 30.79 -20.97
C LEU A 411 11.40 30.25 -19.54
N GLY A 412 11.04 31.03 -18.51
CA GLY A 412 11.08 30.56 -17.13
C GLY A 412 10.11 29.40 -16.90
N LEU A 413 10.54 28.44 -16.08
CA LEU A 413 9.85 27.17 -15.86
C LEU A 413 9.53 26.95 -14.38
N VAL A 414 8.36 26.35 -14.16
CA VAL A 414 7.92 25.77 -12.89
C VAL A 414 7.77 24.27 -13.11
N TRP A 415 8.67 23.48 -12.55
CA TRP A 415 8.46 22.04 -12.42
C TRP A 415 7.53 21.81 -11.23
N PHE A 416 6.28 21.43 -11.49
CA PHE A 416 5.24 21.29 -10.48
C PHE A 416 4.91 19.81 -10.24
N GLY A 417 4.99 19.35 -9.00
CA GLY A 417 4.60 18.01 -8.58
C GLY A 417 3.38 18.08 -7.66
N PRO A 418 2.16 17.76 -8.11
CA PRO A 418 0.99 17.68 -7.24
C PRO A 418 1.09 16.42 -6.37
N TYR A 419 0.80 16.53 -5.07
CA TYR A 419 1.04 15.51 -4.02
C TYR A 419 2.51 15.38 -3.56
N ALA A 420 2.77 14.44 -2.63
CA ALA A 420 4.06 14.13 -2.02
C ALA A 420 5.18 13.95 -3.06
N PRO A 421 6.36 14.57 -2.87
CA PRO A 421 7.44 14.53 -3.86
C PRO A 421 7.86 13.12 -4.29
N HIS A 422 7.91 12.16 -3.35
CA HIS A 422 8.32 10.79 -3.64
C HIS A 422 7.30 10.01 -4.50
N ALA A 423 6.04 10.43 -4.52
CA ALA A 423 4.94 9.75 -5.21
C ALA A 423 4.34 10.58 -6.36
N THR A 424 4.94 11.72 -6.73
CA THR A 424 4.48 12.58 -7.82
C THR A 424 5.49 12.60 -8.97
N SER A 425 5.02 12.87 -10.19
CA SER A 425 5.89 13.27 -11.30
C SER A 425 5.85 14.79 -11.44
N TYR A 426 7.02 15.40 -11.60
CA TYR A 426 7.12 16.83 -11.82
C TYR A 426 6.83 17.17 -13.28
N MET A 427 5.77 17.96 -13.52
CA MET A 427 5.39 18.45 -14.84
C MET A 427 5.92 19.87 -15.07
N PRO A 428 6.62 20.16 -16.18
CA PRO A 428 7.12 21.50 -16.44
C PRO A 428 6.05 22.42 -17.01
N ILE A 429 5.90 23.59 -16.41
CA ILE A 429 4.95 24.63 -16.79
C ILE A 429 5.72 25.91 -17.05
N PHE A 430 5.59 26.48 -18.25
CA PHE A 430 6.18 27.78 -18.52
C PHE A 430 5.44 28.88 -17.74
N ALA A 431 6.15 29.85 -17.17
CA ALA A 431 5.51 30.94 -16.44
C ALA A 431 4.66 31.84 -17.35
N LYS A 432 5.11 32.01 -18.61
CA LYS A 432 4.50 32.87 -19.63
C LYS A 432 3.41 32.13 -20.43
N VAL A 433 2.37 31.69 -19.71
CA VAL A 433 1.21 30.94 -20.24
C VAL A 433 -0.09 31.71 -19.99
N SER A 434 -1.12 31.46 -20.81
CA SER A 434 -2.47 32.01 -20.58
C SER A 434 -3.29 31.19 -19.59
N ALA A 435 -2.96 29.91 -19.42
CA ALA A 435 -3.58 28.99 -18.48
C ALA A 435 -2.54 27.95 -18.03
N VAL A 436 -2.72 27.43 -16.81
CA VAL A 436 -1.99 26.26 -16.31
C VAL A 436 -2.62 24.97 -16.84
N PRO A 437 -1.93 23.81 -16.80
CA PRO A 437 -2.49 22.55 -17.26
C PRO A 437 -3.81 22.15 -16.59
N THR A 438 -4.73 21.60 -17.38
CA THR A 438 -6.08 21.27 -16.90
C THR A 438 -6.04 20.27 -15.75
N VAL A 439 -5.17 19.25 -15.83
CA VAL A 439 -5.01 18.20 -14.81
C VAL A 439 -4.53 18.69 -13.43
N ALA A 440 -4.10 19.95 -13.32
CA ALA A 440 -3.63 20.58 -12.08
C ALA A 440 -4.46 21.81 -11.67
N SER A 441 -5.47 22.21 -12.46
CA SER A 441 -6.18 23.48 -12.28
C SER A 441 -7.53 23.36 -11.57
N HIS A 442 -8.04 22.15 -11.35
CA HIS A 442 -9.37 21.88 -10.81
C HIS A 442 -9.37 20.67 -9.88
N GLY A 443 -10.47 20.48 -9.14
CA GLY A 443 -10.63 19.40 -8.17
C GLY A 443 -10.68 19.90 -6.72
N SER A 444 -10.88 18.97 -5.79
CA SER A 444 -10.95 19.23 -4.34
C SER A 444 -10.58 17.97 -3.55
N VAL A 445 -9.93 18.14 -2.39
CA VAL A 445 -9.69 17.05 -1.42
C VAL A 445 -10.98 16.44 -0.84
N ARG A 446 -12.14 17.06 -1.10
CA ARG A 446 -13.46 16.60 -0.65
C ARG A 446 -14.07 15.53 -1.55
N ARG A 447 -13.46 15.26 -2.72
CA ARG A 447 -14.00 14.33 -3.70
C ARG A 447 -12.88 13.83 -4.61
N PHE A 448 -12.65 12.51 -4.59
CA PHE A 448 -11.76 11.84 -5.52
C PHE A 448 -12.18 12.05 -6.98
N ASP A 449 -11.21 12.32 -7.86
CA ASP A 449 -11.38 12.52 -9.29
C ASP A 449 -10.15 12.02 -10.07
N PHE A 450 -10.35 10.98 -10.87
CA PHE A 450 -9.30 10.38 -11.72
C PHE A 450 -8.72 11.36 -12.74
N ASN A 451 -9.40 12.47 -13.07
CA ASN A 451 -8.93 13.43 -14.07
C ASN A 451 -8.00 14.51 -13.50
N THR A 452 -7.67 14.43 -12.22
CA THR A 452 -6.76 15.38 -11.56
C THR A 452 -5.49 14.67 -11.11
N SER A 453 -4.33 15.28 -11.39
CA SER A 453 -3.03 14.66 -11.08
C SER A 453 -2.80 14.49 -9.58
N PHE A 454 -3.36 15.37 -8.75
CA PHE A 454 -3.29 15.22 -7.29
C PHE A 454 -3.84 13.86 -6.84
N TRP A 455 -5.06 13.50 -7.26
CA TRP A 455 -5.71 12.28 -6.80
C TRP A 455 -5.06 11.01 -7.34
N ILE A 456 -4.59 11.01 -8.59
CA ILE A 456 -3.83 9.88 -9.14
C ILE A 456 -2.54 9.66 -8.35
N ASN A 457 -1.80 10.73 -8.09
CA ASN A 457 -0.53 10.64 -7.36
C ASN A 457 -0.75 10.24 -5.89
N ALA A 458 -1.78 10.78 -5.24
CA ALA A 458 -2.17 10.41 -3.87
C ALA A 458 -2.57 8.93 -3.78
N LEU A 459 -3.35 8.44 -4.74
CA LEU A 459 -3.73 7.02 -4.83
C LEU A 459 -2.50 6.12 -5.01
N ILE A 460 -1.58 6.49 -5.90
CA ILE A 460 -0.33 5.74 -6.13
C ILE A 460 0.55 5.75 -4.88
N GLY A 461 0.74 6.90 -4.22
CA GLY A 461 1.52 7.01 -3.00
C GLY A 461 0.97 6.12 -1.88
N ASN A 462 -0.33 6.22 -1.60
CA ASN A 462 -0.98 5.42 -0.56
C ASN A 462 -0.99 3.92 -0.89
N TYR A 463 -1.18 3.53 -2.15
CA TYR A 463 -1.15 2.12 -2.55
C TYR A 463 0.27 1.55 -2.50
N ALA A 464 1.25 2.28 -3.05
CA ALA A 464 2.65 1.86 -3.06
C ALA A 464 3.24 1.82 -1.65
N ASP A 465 2.82 2.71 -0.74
CA ASP A 465 3.24 2.73 0.66
C ASP A 465 2.98 1.42 1.39
N HIS A 466 1.89 0.73 1.06
CA HIS A 466 1.58 -0.57 1.65
C HIS A 466 2.69 -1.60 1.37
N TYR A 467 3.34 -1.50 0.21
CA TYR A 467 4.36 -2.42 -0.30
C TYR A 467 5.65 -1.67 -0.72
N TYR A 468 6.04 -0.63 0.03
CA TYR A 468 6.97 0.43 -0.42
C TYR A 468 8.24 -0.09 -1.14
N LYS A 469 9.00 -0.99 -0.50
CA LYS A 469 10.23 -1.59 -1.05
C LYS A 469 10.04 -2.28 -2.41
N HIS A 470 8.84 -2.80 -2.68
CA HIS A 470 8.53 -3.55 -3.90
C HIS A 470 7.91 -2.66 -4.98
N ALA A 471 6.99 -1.77 -4.59
CA ALA A 471 6.22 -0.94 -5.52
C ALA A 471 6.96 0.36 -5.94
N MET A 472 7.68 1.01 -5.03
CA MET A 472 8.32 2.30 -5.31
C MET A 472 9.38 2.27 -6.42
N PRO A 473 10.14 1.18 -6.65
CA PRO A 473 11.01 1.09 -7.81
C PRO A 473 10.26 1.25 -9.16
N ALA A 474 9.01 0.76 -9.25
CA ALA A 474 8.19 0.94 -10.45
C ALA A 474 7.70 2.40 -10.59
N VAL A 475 7.30 3.02 -9.47
CA VAL A 475 6.94 4.46 -9.43
C VAL A 475 8.12 5.32 -9.88
N LEU A 476 9.31 5.08 -9.34
CA LEU A 476 10.52 5.82 -9.69
C LEU A 476 10.90 5.64 -11.16
N ALA A 477 10.77 4.42 -11.71
CA ALA A 477 11.06 4.18 -13.12
C ALA A 477 10.18 5.03 -14.05
N VAL A 478 8.88 5.14 -13.74
CA VAL A 478 7.95 5.97 -14.54
C VAL A 478 8.20 7.46 -14.31
N GLN A 479 8.44 7.90 -13.06
CA GLN A 479 8.85 9.29 -12.75
C GLN A 479 10.04 9.71 -13.62
N LEU A 480 11.12 8.93 -13.59
CA LEU A 480 12.34 9.24 -14.34
C LEU A 480 12.09 9.26 -15.85
N ALA A 481 11.29 8.31 -16.38
CA ALA A 481 10.99 8.26 -17.80
C ALA A 481 10.18 9.48 -18.28
N VAL A 482 9.15 9.87 -17.53
CA VAL A 482 8.28 11.01 -17.85
C VAL A 482 9.03 12.33 -17.69
N GLU A 483 9.78 12.50 -16.59
CA GLU A 483 10.55 13.71 -16.31
C GLU A 483 11.68 13.90 -17.34
N GLN A 484 12.35 12.81 -17.75
CA GLN A 484 13.36 12.87 -18.81
C GLN A 484 12.76 13.23 -20.16
N ASN A 485 11.64 12.62 -20.54
CA ASN A 485 10.93 12.96 -21.78
C ASN A 485 10.57 14.46 -21.81
N ALA A 486 10.02 14.96 -20.69
CA ALA A 486 9.68 16.37 -20.57
C ALA A 486 10.92 17.28 -20.64
N ALA A 487 12.04 16.89 -20.03
CA ALA A 487 13.31 17.62 -20.11
C ALA A 487 13.86 17.66 -21.55
N ASP A 488 13.82 16.55 -22.27
CA ASP A 488 14.29 16.47 -23.66
C ASP A 488 13.42 17.30 -24.61
N ALA A 489 12.10 17.25 -24.44
CA ALA A 489 11.14 17.99 -25.26
C ALA A 489 11.27 19.52 -25.11
N GLN A 490 11.75 20.01 -23.97
CA GLN A 490 11.86 21.45 -23.70
C GLN A 490 12.75 22.19 -24.70
N VAL A 491 13.84 21.57 -25.17
CA VAL A 491 14.79 22.20 -26.10
C VAL A 491 14.07 22.64 -27.38
N ASP A 492 13.29 21.74 -27.97
CA ASP A 492 12.56 22.00 -29.21
C ASP A 492 11.38 22.95 -28.98
N ILE A 493 10.66 22.79 -27.86
CA ILE A 493 9.55 23.69 -27.48
C ILE A 493 10.06 25.13 -27.35
N GLN A 494 11.18 25.34 -26.67
CA GLN A 494 11.78 26.64 -26.44
C GLN A 494 12.31 27.27 -27.74
N ALA A 495 13.03 26.50 -28.55
CA ALA A 495 13.51 26.98 -29.85
C ALA A 495 12.34 27.40 -30.76
N LYS A 496 11.25 26.61 -30.77
CA LYS A 496 10.04 26.94 -31.50
C LYS A 496 9.35 28.18 -30.96
N ALA A 497 9.26 28.34 -29.64
CA ALA A 497 8.67 29.51 -28.99
C ALA A 497 9.42 30.80 -29.40
N VAL A 498 10.76 30.78 -29.42
CA VAL A 498 11.58 31.91 -29.89
C VAL A 498 11.29 32.25 -31.36
N SER A 499 11.19 31.22 -32.22
CA SER A 499 10.84 31.41 -33.63
C SER A 499 9.43 31.98 -33.83
N ILE A 500 8.44 31.51 -33.08
CA ILE A 500 7.07 32.01 -33.11
C ILE A 500 7.02 33.46 -32.62
N LEU A 501 7.72 33.78 -31.53
CA LEU A 501 7.79 35.16 -31.03
C LEU A 501 8.33 36.11 -32.10
N ALA A 502 9.40 35.71 -32.78
CA ALA A 502 10.02 36.52 -33.84
C ALA A 502 9.15 36.69 -35.10
N SER A 503 8.29 35.71 -35.42
CA SER A 503 7.53 35.69 -36.69
C SER A 503 6.04 36.02 -36.56
N GLN A 504 5.42 35.72 -35.42
CA GLN A 504 3.97 35.79 -35.19
C GLN A 504 3.58 36.59 -33.93
N GLY A 505 4.56 36.93 -33.07
CA GLY A 505 4.36 37.76 -31.89
C GLY A 505 4.02 37.01 -30.59
N GLU A 506 3.88 37.77 -29.51
CA GLU A 506 3.80 37.25 -28.13
C GLU A 506 2.57 36.37 -27.89
N ALA A 507 1.39 36.75 -28.42
CA ALA A 507 0.16 35.98 -28.22
C ALA A 507 0.26 34.56 -28.80
N ALA A 508 0.87 34.41 -29.98
CA ALA A 508 1.09 33.09 -30.60
C ALA A 508 2.12 32.26 -29.82
N MET A 509 3.18 32.90 -29.29
CA MET A 509 4.16 32.23 -28.43
C MET A 509 3.51 31.73 -27.13
N ILE A 510 2.69 32.56 -26.47
CA ILE A 510 1.95 32.17 -25.25
C ILE A 510 1.06 30.96 -25.54
N ALA A 511 0.31 30.98 -26.64
CA ALA A 511 -0.54 29.85 -27.03
C ALA A 511 0.27 28.55 -27.22
N HIS A 512 1.44 28.63 -27.87
CA HIS A 512 2.36 27.49 -28.03
C HIS A 512 2.87 26.97 -26.68
N LEU A 513 3.34 27.84 -25.79
CA LEU A 513 3.84 27.45 -24.47
C LEU A 513 2.72 26.87 -23.58
N THR A 514 1.50 27.41 -23.66
CA THR A 514 0.33 26.87 -22.97
C THR A 514 -0.01 25.47 -23.47
N ALA A 515 -0.13 25.28 -24.78
CA ALA A 515 -0.41 23.97 -25.36
C ALA A 515 0.68 22.94 -25.03
N ALA A 516 1.95 23.35 -25.05
CA ALA A 516 3.07 22.49 -24.69
C ALA A 516 3.06 22.09 -23.20
N SER A 517 2.77 23.05 -22.30
CA SER A 517 2.68 22.77 -20.86
C SER A 517 1.54 21.80 -20.55
N ASP A 518 0.36 22.01 -21.16
CA ASP A 518 -0.79 21.13 -21.00
C ASP A 518 -0.52 19.73 -21.56
N ALA A 519 0.09 19.61 -22.74
CA ALA A 519 0.43 18.32 -23.35
C ALA A 519 1.44 17.50 -22.51
N LEU A 520 2.48 18.14 -21.98
CA LEU A 520 3.46 17.46 -21.12
C LEU A 520 2.83 17.01 -19.79
N ALA A 521 1.97 17.84 -19.20
CA ALA A 521 1.22 17.51 -18.00
C ALA A 521 0.22 16.36 -18.22
N SER A 522 -0.54 16.38 -19.31
CA SER A 522 -1.45 15.29 -19.69
C SER A 522 -0.70 13.98 -19.94
N TYR A 523 0.46 14.03 -20.61
CA TYR A 523 1.30 12.85 -20.80
C TYR A 523 1.77 12.26 -19.46
N ALA A 524 2.20 13.10 -18.52
CA ALA A 524 2.58 12.65 -17.19
C ALA A 524 1.40 12.03 -16.42
N HIS A 525 0.23 12.66 -16.49
CA HIS A 525 -1.00 12.16 -15.88
C HIS A 525 -1.41 10.79 -16.44
N ASP A 526 -1.44 10.65 -17.77
CA ASP A 526 -1.80 9.39 -18.44
C ASP A 526 -0.81 8.27 -18.11
N ALA A 527 0.49 8.59 -18.05
CA ALA A 527 1.53 7.65 -17.64
C ALA A 527 1.35 7.18 -16.20
N PHE A 528 0.95 8.07 -15.29
CA PHE A 528 0.66 7.73 -13.90
C PHE A 528 -0.64 6.95 -13.75
N TYR A 529 -1.68 7.27 -14.52
CA TYR A 529 -2.90 6.47 -14.58
C TYR A 529 -2.59 5.04 -15.03
N ALA A 530 -1.79 4.87 -16.08
CA ALA A 530 -1.33 3.56 -16.53
C ALA A 530 -0.45 2.84 -15.50
N LEU A 531 0.44 3.57 -14.81
CA LEU A 531 1.23 3.05 -13.69
C LEU A 531 0.34 2.53 -12.57
N PHE A 532 -0.74 3.24 -12.21
CA PHE A 532 -1.65 2.76 -11.17
C PHE A 532 -2.25 1.39 -11.55
N GLN A 533 -2.73 1.23 -12.79
CA GLN A 533 -3.25 -0.07 -13.26
C GLN A 533 -2.17 -1.16 -13.21
N ASP A 534 -0.94 -0.81 -13.58
CA ASP A 534 0.21 -1.71 -13.52
C ASP A 534 0.57 -2.12 -12.08
N LEU A 535 0.56 -1.17 -11.14
CA LEU A 535 0.83 -1.42 -9.73
C LEU A 535 -0.19 -2.37 -9.12
N VAL A 536 -1.49 -2.16 -9.37
CA VAL A 536 -2.53 -3.07 -8.85
C VAL A 536 -2.40 -4.46 -9.48
N THR A 537 -2.10 -4.54 -10.78
CA THR A 537 -1.89 -5.82 -11.47
C THR A 537 -0.67 -6.57 -10.91
N ARG A 538 0.43 -5.86 -10.62
CA ARG A 538 1.71 -6.47 -10.20
C ARG A 538 1.84 -6.69 -8.70
N PHE A 539 1.28 -5.82 -7.86
CA PHE A 539 1.57 -5.76 -6.43
C PHE A 539 0.28 -5.74 -5.61
N HIS A 540 -0.30 -6.90 -5.37
CA HIS A 540 -1.45 -7.07 -4.49
C HIS A 540 -1.27 -8.32 -3.64
N ASP A 541 -2.01 -8.43 -2.54
CA ASP A 541 -2.15 -9.68 -1.79
C ASP A 541 -0.81 -10.21 -1.25
N GLY A 542 0.12 -9.28 -0.93
CA GLY A 542 1.49 -9.59 -0.49
C GLY A 542 2.32 -10.37 -1.51
N SER A 543 1.95 -10.31 -2.78
CA SER A 543 2.56 -11.05 -3.89
C SER A 543 2.99 -10.11 -5.01
N ILE A 544 4.00 -10.53 -5.75
CA ILE A 544 4.53 -9.87 -6.94
C ILE A 544 4.19 -10.75 -8.15
N PHE A 545 3.31 -10.25 -9.00
CA PHE A 545 2.88 -10.90 -10.23
C PHE A 545 3.71 -10.40 -11.42
N GLY A 546 4.00 -11.28 -12.37
CA GLY A 546 4.78 -10.98 -13.55
C GLY A 546 4.61 -12.01 -14.66
N ASN A 547 5.40 -11.89 -15.72
CA ASN A 547 5.31 -12.78 -16.89
C ASN A 547 3.93 -12.80 -17.59
N PHE A 548 3.19 -11.68 -17.55
CA PHE A 548 1.85 -11.54 -18.12
C PHE A 548 1.69 -11.85 -19.62
N THR A 549 2.78 -12.06 -20.36
CA THR A 549 2.79 -12.40 -21.80
C THR A 549 3.10 -13.87 -22.08
N ASN A 550 3.18 -14.72 -21.05
CA ASN A 550 3.41 -16.16 -21.18
C ASN A 550 2.11 -16.94 -20.92
N ASP A 551 2.13 -18.25 -21.21
CA ASP A 551 1.05 -19.18 -20.87
C ASP A 551 0.87 -19.32 -19.35
N GLU A 552 1.97 -19.25 -18.59
CA GLU A 552 1.97 -19.21 -17.14
C GLU A 552 2.50 -17.88 -16.58
N MET A 553 1.78 -17.35 -15.61
CA MET A 553 2.19 -16.18 -14.83
C MET A 553 3.16 -16.56 -13.72
N SER A 554 4.13 -15.68 -13.45
CA SER A 554 5.02 -15.83 -12.29
C SER A 554 4.42 -15.12 -11.09
N VAL A 555 4.38 -15.80 -9.94
CA VAL A 555 4.00 -15.21 -8.65
C VAL A 555 5.13 -15.41 -7.67
N GLN A 556 5.50 -14.34 -6.99
CA GLN A 556 6.51 -14.35 -5.94
C GLN A 556 5.94 -13.71 -4.68
N ALA A 557 5.96 -14.43 -3.56
CA ALA A 557 5.65 -13.82 -2.27
C ALA A 557 6.64 -12.68 -1.96
N MET A 558 6.13 -11.51 -1.54
CA MET A 558 6.97 -10.39 -1.11
C MET A 558 7.86 -10.80 0.07
N GLY A 559 7.29 -11.59 0.98
CA GLY A 559 7.97 -12.18 2.11
C GLY A 559 8.27 -11.19 3.23
N TYR A 560 8.25 -11.68 4.47
CA TYR A 560 8.70 -10.87 5.61
C TYR A 560 10.21 -10.98 5.81
N PRO A 561 10.92 -9.88 6.09
CA PRO A 561 12.32 -9.96 6.46
C PRO A 561 12.47 -10.63 7.83
N LYS A 562 13.55 -11.39 8.01
CA LYS A 562 13.82 -12.16 9.24
C LYS A 562 13.74 -11.30 10.52
N TRP A 563 14.34 -10.12 10.52
CA TRP A 563 14.35 -9.22 11.68
C TRP A 563 12.93 -8.84 12.13
N TRP A 564 12.00 -8.68 11.18
CA TRP A 564 10.62 -8.34 11.49
C TRP A 564 9.89 -9.53 12.10
N LEU A 565 10.09 -10.74 11.55
CA LEU A 565 9.56 -11.99 12.10
C LEU A 565 10.05 -12.25 13.52
N GLU A 566 11.33 -11.99 13.80
CA GLU A 566 11.89 -12.06 15.15
C GLU A 566 11.22 -11.04 16.09
N GLN A 567 11.02 -9.81 15.62
CA GLN A 567 10.41 -8.73 16.40
C GLN A 567 8.95 -9.01 16.78
N VAL A 568 8.17 -9.60 15.85
CA VAL A 568 6.77 -9.96 16.12
C VAL A 568 6.62 -11.33 16.79
N GLY A 569 7.73 -12.01 17.11
CA GLY A 569 7.71 -13.24 17.90
C GLY A 569 7.40 -14.53 17.11
N TYR A 570 7.54 -14.51 15.78
CA TYR A 570 7.25 -15.64 14.89
C TYR A 570 8.03 -16.93 15.24
N PHE A 571 9.28 -16.79 15.64
CA PHE A 571 10.15 -17.93 16.01
C PHE A 571 9.93 -18.42 17.47
N GLY A 572 8.88 -17.94 18.14
CA GLY A 572 8.66 -18.14 19.56
C GLY A 572 9.53 -17.18 20.40
N SER A 573 9.28 -17.14 21.71
CA SER A 573 10.12 -16.38 22.62
C SER A 573 11.52 -16.99 22.65
N SER A 574 12.43 -16.47 21.83
CA SER A 574 13.70 -16.10 22.43
C SER A 574 13.33 -15.20 23.60
N SER A 575 13.60 -15.66 24.81
CA SER A 575 13.91 -14.75 25.90
C SER A 575 14.98 -13.81 25.35
N VAL A 576 14.54 -12.68 24.77
CA VAL A 576 15.37 -11.50 24.73
C VAL A 576 15.46 -11.13 26.19
N ASN A 577 16.48 -11.70 26.83
CA ASN A 577 16.95 -11.32 28.12
C ASN A 577 17.43 -9.88 27.94
N VAL A 578 16.49 -8.92 28.02
CA VAL A 578 16.81 -7.52 28.24
C VAL A 578 17.30 -7.45 29.68
N GLY A 579 18.56 -7.87 29.90
CA GLY A 579 19.18 -7.97 31.22
C GLY A 579 19.64 -9.37 31.57
N GLY A 580 20.78 -9.79 31.01
CA GLY A 580 21.46 -11.01 31.43
C GLY A 580 22.85 -11.07 30.83
N PHE A 581 23.80 -10.40 31.47
CA PHE A 581 25.23 -10.55 31.23
C PHE A 581 25.58 -12.03 31.02
N ALA A 582 26.47 -12.31 30.05
CA ALA A 582 27.13 -13.60 29.94
C ALA A 582 27.54 -14.05 31.36
N SER A 583 27.16 -15.26 31.76
CA SER A 583 27.56 -15.80 33.06
C SER A 583 29.06 -15.59 33.23
N THR A 584 29.50 -15.23 34.43
CA THR A 584 30.93 -14.96 34.73
C THR A 584 31.81 -16.13 34.27
N GLU A 585 31.26 -17.34 34.22
CA GLU A 585 31.88 -18.54 33.65
C GLU A 585 32.13 -18.46 32.13
N ALA A 586 31.19 -17.95 31.32
CA ALA A 586 31.37 -17.80 29.87
C ALA A 586 32.43 -16.75 29.50
N ILE A 587 32.51 -15.65 30.28
CA ILE A 587 33.57 -14.63 30.11
C ILE A 587 34.94 -15.19 30.50
N ILE A 588 35.01 -15.98 31.57
CA ILE A 588 36.26 -16.63 31.99
C ILE A 588 36.71 -17.68 30.95
N VAL A 589 35.80 -18.52 30.45
CA VAL A 589 36.12 -19.52 29.42
C VAL A 589 36.55 -18.85 28.11
N GLY A 590 35.87 -17.77 27.69
CA GLY A 590 36.24 -16.98 26.52
C GLY A 590 37.61 -16.31 26.67
N ALA A 591 37.90 -15.72 27.83
CA ALA A 591 39.20 -15.09 28.12
C ALA A 591 40.35 -16.12 28.18
N VAL A 592 40.14 -17.28 28.80
CA VAL A 592 41.13 -18.37 28.86
C VAL A 592 41.41 -18.93 27.46
N THR A 593 40.36 -19.09 26.63
CA THR A 593 40.50 -19.56 25.24
C THR A 593 41.25 -18.54 24.39
N ALA A 594 40.93 -17.25 24.52
CA ALA A 594 41.62 -16.17 23.82
C ALA A 594 43.11 -16.09 24.21
N VAL A 595 43.43 -16.24 25.50
CA VAL A 595 44.83 -16.30 25.99
C VAL A 595 45.58 -17.50 25.42
N ALA A 596 44.99 -18.69 25.42
CA ALA A 596 45.62 -19.90 24.88
C ALA A 596 45.91 -19.78 23.37
N LEU A 597 44.95 -19.29 22.59
CA LEU A 597 45.11 -19.04 21.15
C LEU A 597 46.16 -17.95 20.88
N SER A 598 46.22 -16.94 21.74
CA SER A 598 47.20 -15.85 21.66
C SER A 598 48.63 -16.32 21.92
N ILE A 599 48.84 -17.24 22.88
CA ILE A 599 50.15 -17.88 23.10
C ILE A 599 50.54 -18.73 21.89
N ALA A 600 49.61 -19.51 21.32
CA ALA A 600 49.89 -20.34 20.15
C ALA A 600 50.26 -19.51 18.92
N LEU A 601 49.51 -18.42 18.66
CA LEU A 601 49.80 -17.46 17.60
C LEU A 601 51.16 -16.80 17.80
N GLY A 602 51.44 -16.31 19.03
CA GLY A 602 52.73 -15.77 19.41
C GLY A 602 53.85 -16.78 19.13
N TYR A 603 53.72 -18.02 19.60
CA TYR A 603 54.71 -19.09 19.43
C TYR A 603 55.03 -19.39 17.96
N PHE A 604 53.99 -19.45 17.12
CA PHE A 604 54.17 -19.65 15.68
C PHE A 604 54.88 -18.47 15.01
N LEU A 605 54.50 -17.23 15.35
CA LEU A 605 55.17 -16.01 14.87
C LEU A 605 56.64 -15.95 15.34
N GLY A 606 56.92 -16.37 16.58
CA GLY A 606 58.27 -16.46 17.13
C GLY A 606 59.14 -17.46 16.38
N GLN A 607 58.62 -18.66 16.09
CA GLN A 607 59.35 -19.66 15.27
C GLN A 607 59.62 -19.17 13.84
N ARG A 608 58.64 -18.48 13.23
CA ARG A 608 58.76 -17.96 11.86
C ARG A 608 59.77 -16.81 11.79
N SER A 609 59.75 -15.92 12.78
CA SER A 609 60.73 -14.83 12.92
C SER A 609 62.15 -15.36 13.16
N ALA A 610 62.31 -16.37 14.01
CA ALA A 610 63.61 -17.02 14.23
C ALA A 610 64.15 -17.75 12.97
N LYS A 611 63.26 -18.22 12.07
CA LYS A 611 63.62 -18.84 10.79
C LYS A 611 63.91 -17.84 9.66
N ASN A 612 63.36 -16.62 9.71
CA ASN A 612 63.46 -15.62 8.64
C ASN A 612 64.41 -14.45 8.95
N LYS A 613 65.64 -14.73 9.36
CA LYS A 613 66.73 -13.75 9.23
C LYS A 613 67.36 -13.85 7.84
N GLY A 614 66.70 -13.23 6.87
CA GLY A 614 67.19 -13.02 5.49
C GLY A 614 66.24 -12.12 4.69
N TYR A 615 66.72 -10.91 4.36
CA TYR A 615 66.39 -9.92 3.30
C TYR A 615 65.27 -10.30 2.26
N VAL A 616 64.44 -9.45 1.59
CA VAL A 616 64.33 -7.99 1.32
C VAL A 616 63.14 -7.70 0.33
N TYR A 617 62.58 -6.46 0.36
CA TYR A 617 61.87 -5.62 -0.67
C TYR A 617 60.57 -6.10 -1.40
N VAL A 618 59.43 -5.37 -1.50
CA VAL A 618 59.01 -4.01 -2.01
C VAL A 618 58.57 -4.00 -3.50
N ARG A 619 57.31 -3.61 -3.85
CA ARG A 619 56.88 -2.33 -4.54
C ARG A 619 55.50 -2.38 -5.28
N HIS A 620 54.89 -1.17 -5.32
CA HIS A 620 53.70 -0.59 -6.01
C HIS A 620 53.31 -0.97 -7.46
N SER A 621 52.02 -0.76 -7.84
CA SER A 621 51.56 0.39 -8.67
C SER A 621 50.04 0.43 -8.98
N VAL A 622 49.53 1.65 -9.19
CA VAL A 622 48.17 2.08 -9.59
C VAL A 622 48.13 2.35 -11.11
N SER A 623 47.03 2.05 -11.82
CA SER A 623 46.39 2.96 -12.81
C SER A 623 45.09 2.44 -13.46
N SER A 624 44.17 3.39 -13.65
CA SER A 624 42.87 3.49 -14.33
C SER A 624 42.62 2.76 -15.67
N ARG A 625 41.34 2.41 -15.92
CA ARG A 625 40.45 3.04 -16.92
C ARG A 625 39.04 2.41 -16.91
N MET A 626 38.03 3.25 -16.72
CA MET A 626 36.60 2.94 -16.74
C MET A 626 35.94 3.98 -17.65
N GLN A 627 35.36 3.56 -18.77
CA GLN A 627 34.39 4.28 -19.61
C GLN A 627 34.13 3.45 -20.87
N SER A 628 33.02 2.73 -20.89
CA SER A 628 32.25 2.24 -22.06
C SER A 628 31.42 1.03 -21.64
N PHE A 629 30.29 1.21 -20.94
CA PHE A 629 29.18 0.24 -20.86
C PHE A 629 27.98 0.93 -20.18
N LEU A 630 27.32 1.83 -20.90
CA LEU A 630 26.06 2.45 -20.49
C LEU A 630 25.13 2.50 -21.71
N CYS A 631 24.72 1.32 -22.20
CA CYS A 631 23.65 1.13 -23.19
C CYS A 631 23.19 -0.33 -23.30
N ALA A 632 23.30 -1.12 -22.22
CA ALA A 632 22.88 -2.53 -22.22
C ALA A 632 22.32 -2.99 -20.86
N SER A 633 21.65 -2.08 -20.13
CA SER A 633 21.21 -2.32 -18.74
C SER A 633 19.70 -2.13 -18.50
N VAL A 634 18.86 -2.13 -19.55
CA VAL A 634 17.39 -2.15 -19.41
C VAL A 634 16.76 -3.49 -19.85
N THR A 635 17.57 -4.53 -20.08
CA THR A 635 17.06 -5.87 -20.46
C THR A 635 17.72 -7.02 -19.69
N LEU A 636 18.26 -6.74 -18.50
CA LEU A 636 19.01 -7.72 -17.69
C LEU A 636 18.70 -7.65 -16.18
N PHE A 637 17.44 -7.36 -15.84
CA PHE A 637 16.88 -7.66 -14.52
C PHE A 637 15.77 -8.75 -14.57
N ALA A 638 15.64 -9.46 -15.69
CA ALA A 638 14.63 -10.51 -15.89
C ALA A 638 15.20 -11.94 -16.04
N LEU A 639 16.52 -12.16 -15.92
CA LEU A 639 17.12 -13.49 -16.13
C LEU A 639 18.26 -13.76 -15.13
N ALA A 640 17.91 -13.89 -13.85
CA ALA A 640 18.73 -14.57 -12.84
C ALA A 640 17.88 -14.97 -11.61
N ALA A 641 16.85 -15.79 -11.84
CA ALA A 641 16.19 -16.61 -10.82
C ALA A 641 15.44 -17.77 -11.53
N ALA A 642 16.16 -18.53 -12.35
CA ALA A 642 15.72 -19.87 -12.71
C ALA A 642 16.33 -20.83 -11.69
N ASP A 643 15.71 -20.93 -10.51
CA ASP A 643 15.63 -22.18 -9.76
C ASP A 643 14.60 -22.07 -8.63
N ALA A 644 13.74 -23.08 -8.57
CA ALA A 644 12.55 -23.27 -7.72
C ALA A 644 11.39 -22.24 -7.93
N LYS A 645 10.35 -22.65 -8.67
CA LYS A 645 9.01 -22.02 -8.64
C LYS A 645 8.34 -22.40 -7.31
N PRO A 646 8.09 -21.49 -6.36
CA PRO A 646 7.14 -21.74 -5.30
C PRO A 646 5.77 -21.21 -5.78
N SER A 647 4.99 -22.03 -6.47
CA SER A 647 3.54 -21.79 -6.49
C SER A 647 3.03 -22.11 -5.09
N GLU A 648 2.30 -21.18 -4.48
CA GLU A 648 1.60 -21.49 -3.25
C GLU A 648 0.39 -22.38 -3.57
N PRO A 649 0.25 -23.52 -2.88
CA PRO A 649 -0.79 -24.50 -3.17
C PRO A 649 -2.22 -24.02 -2.87
N ASP A 650 -3.22 -24.58 -3.56
CA ASP A 650 -4.64 -24.25 -3.44
C ASP A 650 -5.20 -24.73 -2.09
N ARG A 651 -5.94 -23.87 -1.38
CA ARG A 651 -6.47 -24.15 -0.03
C ARG A 651 -7.84 -23.51 0.13
N CYS A 652 -8.69 -24.01 1.03
CA CYS A 652 -10.09 -23.59 1.06
C CYS A 652 -10.71 -23.82 2.43
N THR A 653 -11.84 -23.17 2.71
CA THR A 653 -12.75 -23.53 3.80
C THR A 653 -14.14 -23.84 3.25
N ALA A 654 -14.66 -25.04 3.53
CA ALA A 654 -16.03 -25.42 3.20
C ALA A 654 -16.88 -25.53 4.48
N ILE A 655 -18.12 -25.04 4.42
CA ILE A 655 -19.10 -25.16 5.52
C ILE A 655 -20.35 -25.82 4.96
N LEU A 656 -20.96 -26.71 5.74
CA LEU A 656 -22.21 -27.39 5.40
C LEU A 656 -23.20 -27.27 6.56
N VAL A 657 -24.41 -26.81 6.26
CA VAL A 657 -25.52 -26.67 7.21
C VAL A 657 -26.65 -27.60 6.79
N GLY A 658 -27.19 -28.37 7.74
CA GLY A 658 -28.34 -29.25 7.53
C GLY A 658 -29.65 -28.49 7.26
N ALA A 659 -30.64 -29.18 6.69
CA ALA A 659 -31.88 -28.58 6.22
C ALA A 659 -32.67 -27.80 7.29
N LYS A 660 -32.78 -28.35 8.50
CA LYS A 660 -33.49 -27.73 9.65
C LYS A 660 -32.63 -26.73 10.41
N ALA A 661 -31.31 -26.78 10.22
CA ALA A 661 -30.37 -25.78 10.69
C ALA A 661 -30.28 -24.57 9.75
N SER A 662 -30.88 -24.61 8.57
CA SER A 662 -30.93 -23.47 7.62
C SER A 662 -32.28 -22.75 7.72
N THR A 663 -32.27 -21.42 7.52
CA THR A 663 -33.51 -20.65 7.36
C THR A 663 -34.25 -20.93 6.04
N SER A 664 -33.59 -21.55 5.05
CA SER A 664 -34.20 -21.90 3.76
C SER A 664 -35.05 -23.17 3.83
N GLY A 665 -34.90 -23.97 4.89
CA GLY A 665 -35.47 -25.32 4.98
C GLY A 665 -34.78 -26.36 4.11
N ALA A 666 -33.71 -26.00 3.40
CA ALA A 666 -32.84 -26.88 2.63
C ALA A 666 -31.38 -26.80 3.14
N PRO A 667 -30.57 -27.84 2.95
CA PRO A 667 -29.14 -27.79 3.26
C PRO A 667 -28.44 -26.67 2.47
N MET A 668 -27.46 -26.01 3.09
CA MET A 668 -26.65 -24.98 2.45
C MET A 668 -25.18 -25.35 2.52
N THR A 669 -24.44 -25.08 1.45
CA THR A 669 -22.99 -25.22 1.44
C THR A 669 -22.30 -23.90 1.09
N THR A 670 -21.05 -23.77 1.54
CA THR A 670 -20.17 -22.65 1.25
C THR A 670 -18.80 -23.13 0.81
N HIS A 671 -18.06 -22.23 0.17
CA HIS A 671 -16.68 -22.46 -0.22
C HIS A 671 -15.96 -21.11 -0.32
N THR A 672 -14.80 -20.98 0.33
CA THR A 672 -13.76 -19.99 0.00
C THR A 672 -12.71 -20.63 -0.91
N ASN A 673 -12.64 -20.23 -2.17
CA ASN A 673 -11.64 -20.74 -3.11
C ASN A 673 -10.34 -19.94 -2.94
N ASP A 674 -9.46 -20.38 -2.04
CA ASP A 674 -8.23 -19.65 -1.72
C ASP A 674 -7.08 -20.07 -2.64
N CYS A 675 -6.92 -19.30 -3.72
CA CYS A 675 -5.98 -19.54 -4.79
C CYS A 675 -5.48 -18.20 -5.36
N THR A 676 -4.17 -17.99 -5.32
CA THR A 676 -3.53 -16.72 -5.71
C THR A 676 -3.59 -16.45 -7.22
N ILE A 677 -3.69 -17.49 -8.04
CA ILE A 677 -3.56 -17.41 -9.50
C ILE A 677 -4.78 -17.91 -10.27
N CYS A 678 -5.86 -18.24 -9.56
CA CYS A 678 -7.00 -18.87 -10.18
C CYS A 678 -7.79 -17.91 -11.06
N ASP A 679 -8.36 -18.46 -12.12
CA ASP A 679 -9.35 -17.81 -12.96
C ASP A 679 -10.59 -17.49 -12.12
N PHE A 680 -10.76 -16.21 -11.76
CA PHE A 680 -11.85 -15.75 -10.89
C PHE A 680 -13.21 -15.71 -11.57
N ARG A 681 -13.28 -15.91 -12.89
CA ARG A 681 -14.55 -15.83 -13.62
C ARG A 681 -15.51 -16.94 -13.17
N ILE A 682 -16.80 -16.74 -13.41
CA ILE A 682 -17.79 -17.82 -13.44
C ILE A 682 -18.42 -17.87 -14.83
N ALA A 683 -18.97 -19.02 -15.20
CA ALA A 683 -19.61 -19.22 -16.50
C ALA A 683 -20.91 -20.02 -16.35
N LYS A 684 -21.87 -19.82 -17.25
CA LYS A 684 -23.05 -20.67 -17.35
C LYS A 684 -22.83 -21.75 -18.40
N VAL A 685 -22.69 -22.99 -17.97
CA VAL A 685 -22.73 -24.17 -18.86
C VAL A 685 -24.20 -24.50 -19.14
N PRO A 686 -24.66 -24.50 -20.41
CA PRO A 686 -26.04 -24.77 -20.75
C PRO A 686 -26.36 -26.27 -20.77
N GLU A 687 -27.66 -26.59 -20.72
CA GLU A 687 -28.15 -27.93 -21.07
C GLU A 687 -27.74 -28.28 -22.51
N LYS A 688 -27.35 -29.53 -22.75
CA LYS A 688 -27.00 -30.03 -24.09
C LYS A 688 -27.65 -31.37 -24.38
N HIS A 689 -27.96 -31.56 -25.66
CA HIS A 689 -28.37 -32.86 -26.20
C HIS A 689 -27.26 -33.47 -27.03
N HIS A 690 -27.06 -34.76 -26.87
CA HIS A 690 -26.04 -35.52 -27.57
C HIS A 690 -26.66 -36.68 -28.34
N ALA A 691 -26.04 -37.05 -29.46
CA ALA A 691 -26.45 -38.22 -30.22
C ALA A 691 -26.18 -39.51 -29.41
N PRO A 692 -27.04 -40.52 -29.50
CA PRO A 692 -26.80 -41.81 -28.85
C PRO A 692 -25.44 -42.40 -29.23
N GLY A 693 -24.70 -42.91 -28.23
CA GLY A 693 -23.38 -43.50 -28.43
C GLY A 693 -22.23 -42.50 -28.57
N SER A 694 -22.48 -41.20 -28.36
CA SER A 694 -21.43 -40.19 -28.28
C SER A 694 -20.53 -40.39 -27.05
N MET A 695 -19.36 -39.75 -27.09
CA MET A 695 -18.37 -39.76 -26.01
C MET A 695 -18.22 -38.35 -25.42
N ARG A 696 -17.96 -38.28 -24.12
CA ARG A 696 -17.67 -37.04 -23.38
C ARG A 696 -16.18 -36.98 -23.10
N ASP A 697 -15.54 -35.94 -23.61
CA ASP A 697 -14.13 -35.65 -23.37
C ASP A 697 -13.88 -35.32 -21.90
N VAL A 698 -12.81 -35.89 -21.34
CA VAL A 698 -12.29 -35.59 -20.01
C VAL A 698 -11.04 -34.74 -20.16
N PHE A 699 -11.01 -33.58 -19.50
CA PHE A 699 -9.92 -32.62 -19.62
C PHE A 699 -9.05 -32.66 -18.38
N LEU A 700 -7.77 -32.33 -18.53
CA LEU A 700 -6.92 -31.98 -17.39
C LEU A 700 -7.33 -30.57 -16.95
N PRO A 701 -7.89 -30.38 -15.76
CA PRO A 701 -8.34 -29.07 -15.33
C PRO A 701 -7.14 -28.20 -14.96
N SER A 702 -7.26 -26.91 -15.27
CA SER A 702 -6.37 -25.85 -14.80
C SER A 702 -7.14 -24.95 -13.84
N GLY A 703 -6.48 -24.49 -12.78
CA GLY A 703 -7.00 -23.39 -11.95
C GLY A 703 -6.77 -22.02 -12.60
N MET A 704 -5.70 -21.87 -13.37
CA MET A 704 -5.23 -20.59 -13.92
C MET A 704 -6.04 -20.12 -15.12
N TYR A 705 -6.02 -18.81 -15.39
CA TYR A 705 -6.65 -18.24 -16.57
C TYR A 705 -5.89 -18.58 -17.87
N PRO A 706 -6.59 -19.02 -18.92
CA PRO A 706 -7.97 -19.48 -18.95
C PRO A 706 -8.04 -20.93 -18.44
N ARG A 707 -9.02 -21.23 -17.58
CA ARG A 707 -9.12 -22.57 -16.97
C ARG A 707 -9.47 -23.69 -17.96
N TYR A 708 -10.07 -23.31 -19.10
CA TYR A 708 -10.47 -24.17 -20.20
C TYR A 708 -10.65 -23.30 -21.46
N VAL A 709 -10.24 -23.83 -22.61
CA VAL A 709 -10.43 -23.22 -23.92
C VAL A 709 -11.09 -24.24 -24.84
N GLY A 710 -12.32 -23.96 -25.27
CA GLY A 710 -13.04 -24.85 -26.18
C GLY A 710 -14.56 -24.65 -26.17
N LYS A 711 -15.24 -25.33 -27.10
CA LYS A 711 -16.69 -25.20 -27.31
C LYS A 711 -17.50 -26.37 -26.72
N ASP A 712 -16.84 -27.39 -26.18
CA ASP A 712 -17.50 -28.61 -25.69
C ASP A 712 -18.37 -28.34 -24.47
N ARG A 713 -18.02 -27.35 -23.64
CA ARG A 713 -18.87 -26.88 -22.54
C ARG A 713 -19.99 -25.95 -22.99
N GLY A 714 -19.91 -25.34 -24.18
CA GLY A 714 -20.95 -24.44 -24.70
C GLY A 714 -21.10 -23.09 -23.98
N ALA A 715 -20.24 -22.80 -23.00
CA ALA A 715 -20.18 -21.51 -22.31
C ALA A 715 -19.28 -20.54 -23.10
N PRO A 716 -19.79 -19.39 -23.56
CA PRO A 716 -19.02 -18.44 -24.38
C PRO A 716 -17.74 -17.92 -23.74
N GLU A 717 -17.67 -17.87 -22.41
CA GLU A 717 -16.50 -17.42 -21.64
C GLU A 717 -15.25 -18.27 -21.88
N TYR A 718 -15.41 -19.49 -22.38
CA TYR A 718 -14.31 -20.42 -22.70
C TYR A 718 -13.97 -20.47 -24.20
N PHE A 719 -14.65 -19.69 -25.04
CA PHE A 719 -14.34 -19.68 -26.47
C PHE A 719 -13.09 -18.83 -26.72
N GLU A 720 -12.17 -19.33 -27.53
CA GLU A 720 -10.91 -18.66 -27.87
C GLU A 720 -11.15 -17.21 -28.33
N GLU A 721 -12.18 -16.98 -29.14
CA GLU A 721 -12.53 -15.65 -29.66
C GLU A 721 -12.92 -14.61 -28.59
N ASN A 722 -13.32 -15.06 -27.40
CA ASN A 722 -13.79 -14.26 -26.27
C ASN A 722 -12.77 -14.11 -25.14
N LEU A 723 -11.61 -14.78 -25.25
CA LEU A 723 -10.52 -14.62 -24.28
C LEU A 723 -9.81 -13.28 -24.49
N GLU A 724 -9.13 -12.82 -23.43
CA GLU A 724 -8.36 -11.58 -23.49
C GLU A 724 -7.20 -11.69 -24.48
N LYS A 725 -7.08 -10.66 -25.33
CA LYS A 725 -6.11 -10.58 -26.42
C LYS A 725 -4.94 -9.69 -26.02
N GLY A 726 -3.78 -9.92 -26.63
CA GLY A 726 -2.57 -9.11 -26.43
C GLY A 726 -1.60 -9.61 -25.36
N PHE A 727 -1.91 -10.76 -24.73
CA PHE A 727 -1.09 -11.39 -23.69
C PHE A 727 -0.41 -12.66 -24.20
N TYR A 728 -1.21 -13.71 -24.43
CA TYR A 728 -0.78 -15.01 -24.92
C TYR A 728 -1.73 -15.54 -26.00
N ASN A 729 -1.23 -16.42 -26.87
CA ASN A 729 -2.03 -17.04 -27.92
C ASN A 729 -2.63 -18.36 -27.43
N TRP A 730 -3.81 -18.28 -26.79
CA TRP A 730 -4.50 -19.42 -26.20
C TRP A 730 -4.93 -20.44 -27.26
N THR A 731 -4.77 -21.72 -26.95
CA THR A 731 -5.18 -22.84 -27.82
C THR A 731 -6.16 -23.76 -27.11
N ASN A 732 -6.97 -24.50 -27.88
CA ASN A 732 -7.93 -25.46 -27.33
C ASN A 732 -7.29 -26.44 -26.34
N THR A 733 -7.93 -26.62 -25.19
CA THR A 733 -7.53 -27.59 -24.17
C THR A 733 -7.68 -29.01 -24.71
N GLN A 734 -6.64 -29.82 -24.55
CA GLN A 734 -6.65 -31.20 -25.04
C GLN A 734 -7.30 -32.15 -24.02
N PRO A 735 -8.13 -33.10 -24.46
CA PRO A 735 -8.67 -34.12 -23.58
C PRO A 735 -7.60 -35.13 -23.18
N ILE A 736 -7.69 -35.64 -21.95
CA ILE A 736 -6.85 -36.71 -21.40
C ILE A 736 -7.49 -38.09 -21.50
N GLY A 737 -8.80 -38.15 -21.79
CA GLY A 737 -9.56 -39.38 -21.91
C GLY A 737 -11.00 -39.11 -22.35
N GLN A 738 -11.79 -40.16 -22.47
CA GLN A 738 -13.21 -40.06 -22.82
C GLN A 738 -14.04 -41.05 -21.99
N ILE A 739 -15.27 -40.66 -21.67
CA ILE A 739 -16.28 -41.55 -21.06
C ILE A 739 -17.54 -41.60 -21.95
N PRO A 740 -18.38 -42.64 -21.84
CA PRO A 740 -19.68 -42.66 -22.52
C PRO A 740 -20.50 -41.42 -22.16
N GLN A 741 -21.08 -40.78 -23.17
CA GLN A 741 -21.93 -39.61 -22.99
C GLN A 741 -23.39 -40.00 -22.79
N VAL A 742 -24.13 -39.16 -22.07
CA VAL A 742 -25.59 -39.28 -21.86
C VAL A 742 -26.34 -38.45 -22.91
N ASP A 743 -27.58 -38.85 -23.22
CA ASP A 743 -28.40 -38.19 -24.26
C ASP A 743 -28.68 -36.70 -23.96
N THR A 744 -28.84 -36.35 -22.68
CA THR A 744 -29.03 -34.97 -22.22
C THR A 744 -28.18 -34.69 -20.99
N THR A 745 -27.49 -33.56 -20.96
CA THR A 745 -26.77 -33.05 -19.79
C THR A 745 -27.45 -31.81 -19.23
N TYR A 746 -27.52 -31.67 -17.90
CA TYR A 746 -28.10 -30.48 -17.24
C TYR A 746 -27.17 -29.26 -17.28
N GLY A 747 -27.77 -28.07 -17.24
CA GLY A 747 -27.03 -26.80 -17.15
C GLY A 747 -26.61 -26.46 -15.73
N TYR A 748 -25.44 -25.82 -15.56
CA TYR A 748 -24.88 -25.44 -14.26
C TYR A 748 -24.01 -24.19 -14.31
N ILE A 749 -23.78 -23.59 -13.14
CA ILE A 749 -22.83 -22.48 -12.98
C ILE A 749 -21.46 -23.10 -12.67
N ASP A 750 -20.48 -22.82 -13.53
CA ASP A 750 -19.11 -23.29 -13.45
C ASP A 750 -18.20 -22.20 -12.88
N GLY A 751 -17.19 -22.62 -12.12
CA GLY A 751 -16.10 -21.80 -11.58
C GLY A 751 -14.80 -22.59 -11.69
N VAL A 752 -13.88 -22.45 -10.73
CA VAL A 752 -12.74 -23.40 -10.60
C VAL A 752 -13.32 -24.80 -10.32
N TYR A 753 -14.33 -24.82 -9.46
CA TYR A 753 -15.23 -25.94 -9.19
C TYR A 753 -16.63 -25.59 -9.69
N PRO A 754 -17.42 -26.56 -10.20
CA PRO A 754 -18.82 -26.31 -10.49
C PRO A 754 -19.58 -26.01 -9.18
N ILE A 755 -20.48 -25.02 -9.18
CA ILE A 755 -21.06 -24.48 -7.94
C ILE A 755 -22.47 -25.00 -7.67
N MET A 756 -23.39 -24.77 -8.61
CA MET A 756 -24.78 -25.25 -8.53
C MET A 756 -25.35 -25.55 -9.92
N ASN A 757 -26.06 -26.68 -10.07
CA ASN A 757 -26.81 -27.00 -11.29
C ASN A 757 -28.26 -26.51 -11.23
N GLU A 758 -28.96 -26.55 -12.36
CA GLU A 758 -30.34 -26.07 -12.46
C GLU A 758 -31.37 -26.86 -11.63
N HIS A 759 -30.97 -28.01 -11.09
CA HIS A 759 -31.74 -28.83 -10.16
C HIS A 759 -31.39 -28.55 -8.69
N GLN A 760 -30.58 -27.53 -8.42
CA GLN A 760 -30.17 -27.09 -7.08
C GLN A 760 -29.30 -28.11 -6.34
N LEU A 761 -28.69 -29.03 -7.08
CA LEU A 761 -27.53 -29.77 -6.59
C LEU A 761 -26.34 -28.80 -6.56
N ALA A 762 -25.67 -28.71 -5.42
CA ALA A 762 -24.55 -27.81 -5.22
C ALA A 762 -23.40 -28.48 -4.48
N VAL A 763 -22.18 -27.97 -4.70
CA VAL A 763 -20.98 -28.44 -4.00
C VAL A 763 -20.15 -27.27 -3.50
N GLY A 764 -19.60 -27.41 -2.30
CA GLY A 764 -18.41 -26.69 -1.84
C GLY A 764 -17.22 -27.65 -1.74
N GLU A 765 -16.00 -27.13 -1.65
CA GLU A 765 -14.79 -27.95 -1.72
C GLU A 765 -13.72 -27.51 -0.70
N SER A 766 -12.90 -28.49 -0.27
CA SER A 766 -11.68 -28.24 0.49
C SER A 766 -10.57 -29.27 0.21
N THR A 767 -9.44 -28.76 -0.27
CA THR A 767 -8.25 -29.51 -0.66
C THR A 767 -7.58 -30.15 0.55
N CYS A 768 -7.44 -31.46 0.56
CA CYS A 768 -7.01 -32.21 1.74
C CYS A 768 -5.74 -33.03 1.47
N GLY A 769 -4.85 -33.09 2.46
CA GLY A 769 -3.70 -33.99 2.37
C GLY A 769 -4.12 -35.45 2.51
N ALA A 770 -3.54 -36.34 1.69
CA ALA A 770 -3.77 -37.78 1.73
C ALA A 770 -2.45 -38.59 1.64
N ASN A 771 -2.48 -39.84 2.13
CA ASN A 771 -1.29 -40.71 2.19
C ASN A 771 -0.97 -41.45 0.87
N LEU A 772 -1.78 -41.27 -0.18
CA LEU A 772 -1.60 -41.90 -1.49
C LEU A 772 -1.72 -40.85 -2.58
N VAL A 773 -0.84 -40.91 -3.58
CA VAL A 773 -0.76 -39.98 -4.72
C VAL A 773 -0.89 -40.78 -6.01
N ALA A 774 -1.58 -40.24 -7.00
CA ALA A 774 -1.63 -40.78 -8.36
C ALA A 774 -1.44 -39.65 -9.38
N LYS A 775 -1.03 -40.04 -10.60
CA LYS A 775 -0.83 -39.10 -11.72
C LYS A 775 -1.95 -39.20 -12.76
N PRO A 776 -2.26 -38.10 -13.46
CA PRO A 776 -3.12 -38.12 -14.64
C PRO A 776 -2.60 -39.04 -15.75
N ALA A 777 -3.50 -39.59 -16.56
CA ALA A 777 -3.17 -40.49 -17.66
C ALA A 777 -2.21 -39.89 -18.71
N THR A 778 -2.32 -38.59 -18.98
CA THR A 778 -1.41 -37.87 -19.90
C THR A 778 -0.08 -37.47 -19.27
N GLN A 779 0.07 -37.62 -17.95
CA GLN A 779 1.28 -37.29 -17.18
C GLN A 779 2.00 -38.57 -16.69
N GLY A 780 1.84 -39.68 -17.41
CA GLY A 780 2.48 -40.96 -17.09
C GLY A 780 1.78 -41.79 -16.00
N GLY A 781 0.60 -41.38 -15.56
CA GLY A 781 -0.25 -42.16 -14.65
C GLY A 781 -1.37 -42.93 -15.36
N LYS A 782 -2.43 -43.26 -14.62
CA LYS A 782 -3.59 -44.01 -15.14
C LYS A 782 -4.93 -43.33 -14.84
N ALA A 783 -4.96 -42.34 -13.97
CA ALA A 783 -6.18 -41.70 -13.52
C ALA A 783 -6.70 -40.68 -14.54
N PHE A 784 -8.01 -40.68 -14.78
CA PHE A 784 -8.68 -39.74 -15.68
C PHE A 784 -9.24 -38.53 -14.95
N PHE A 785 -9.56 -38.66 -13.67
CA PHE A 785 -10.36 -37.68 -12.97
C PHE A 785 -9.63 -37.04 -11.79
N ASP A 786 -9.82 -35.74 -11.65
CA ASP A 786 -9.76 -35.09 -10.35
C ASP A 786 -11.18 -34.75 -9.86
N VAL A 787 -11.29 -34.10 -8.70
CA VAL A 787 -12.58 -33.75 -8.11
C VAL A 787 -13.36 -32.72 -8.93
N ARG A 788 -12.69 -31.79 -9.63
CA ARG A 788 -13.32 -30.72 -10.43
C ARG A 788 -14.07 -31.33 -11.60
N GLU A 789 -13.43 -32.21 -12.36
CA GLU A 789 -14.07 -32.88 -13.49
C GLU A 789 -15.12 -33.91 -13.05
N LEU A 790 -14.92 -34.61 -11.93
CA LEU A 790 -15.95 -35.49 -11.36
C LEU A 790 -17.22 -34.73 -11.00
N ALA A 791 -17.08 -33.60 -10.31
CA ALA A 791 -18.21 -32.77 -9.93
C ALA A 791 -18.94 -32.20 -11.16
N ARG A 792 -18.22 -31.84 -12.23
CA ARG A 792 -18.83 -31.38 -13.49
C ARG A 792 -19.67 -32.48 -14.13
N VAL A 793 -19.13 -33.69 -14.22
CA VAL A 793 -19.88 -34.86 -14.73
C VAL A 793 -21.08 -35.19 -13.84
N ALA A 794 -20.97 -35.01 -12.52
CA ALA A 794 -22.08 -35.19 -11.61
C ALA A 794 -23.20 -34.16 -11.85
N PHE A 795 -22.84 -32.89 -12.06
CA PHE A 795 -23.79 -31.82 -12.33
C PHE A 795 -24.49 -31.98 -13.66
N GLU A 796 -23.78 -32.47 -14.67
CA GLU A 796 -24.31 -32.80 -15.99
C GLU A 796 -25.37 -33.92 -15.91
N ARG A 797 -25.31 -34.83 -14.92
CA ARG A 797 -26.04 -36.12 -14.99
C ARG A 797 -26.95 -36.43 -13.81
N THR A 798 -26.93 -35.63 -12.74
CA THR A 798 -27.65 -35.95 -11.49
C THR A 798 -28.38 -34.75 -10.90
N THR A 799 -29.37 -35.03 -10.05
CA THR A 799 -30.25 -34.02 -9.43
C THR A 799 -30.27 -34.11 -7.90
N THR A 800 -29.64 -35.14 -7.32
CA THR A 800 -29.57 -35.36 -5.86
C THR A 800 -28.12 -35.51 -5.41
N ALA A 801 -27.84 -35.12 -4.17
CA ALA A 801 -26.51 -35.19 -3.57
C ALA A 801 -26.02 -36.65 -3.49
N ARG A 802 -26.94 -37.56 -3.14
CA ARG A 802 -26.67 -39.00 -3.05
C ARG A 802 -26.32 -39.62 -4.40
N ASP A 803 -27.04 -39.28 -5.46
CA ASP A 803 -26.75 -39.79 -6.80
C ASP A 803 -25.44 -39.21 -7.35
N ALA A 804 -25.17 -37.93 -7.06
CA ALA A 804 -23.91 -37.27 -7.40
C ALA A 804 -22.72 -38.00 -6.78
N ILE A 805 -22.75 -38.27 -5.47
CA ILE A 805 -21.68 -38.98 -4.74
C ILE A 805 -21.46 -40.38 -5.31
N ASN A 806 -22.54 -41.15 -5.54
CA ASN A 806 -22.42 -42.49 -6.11
C ASN A 806 -21.90 -42.48 -7.56
N LEU A 807 -22.22 -41.46 -8.35
CA LEU A 807 -21.68 -41.31 -9.70
C LEU A 807 -20.19 -40.95 -9.66
N MET A 808 -19.82 -39.95 -8.87
CA MET A 808 -18.42 -39.53 -8.72
C MET A 808 -17.55 -40.69 -8.22
N GLY A 809 -17.99 -41.38 -7.16
CA GLY A 809 -17.29 -42.53 -6.60
C GLY A 809 -17.08 -43.67 -7.61
N ARG A 810 -18.12 -44.05 -8.35
CA ARG A 810 -18.01 -45.11 -9.38
C ARG A 810 -17.08 -44.72 -10.54
N LEU A 811 -17.14 -43.47 -10.99
CA LEU A 811 -16.24 -42.99 -12.06
C LEU A 811 -14.79 -42.97 -11.60
N ALA A 812 -14.54 -42.51 -10.37
CA ALA A 812 -13.22 -42.53 -9.76
C ALA A 812 -12.70 -43.96 -9.55
N GLU A 813 -13.55 -44.90 -9.12
CA GLU A 813 -13.17 -46.31 -8.99
C GLU A 813 -12.84 -46.95 -10.35
N GLN A 814 -13.59 -46.59 -11.41
CA GLN A 814 -13.46 -47.20 -12.74
C GLN A 814 -12.32 -46.61 -13.58
N TYR A 815 -12.11 -45.29 -13.53
CA TYR A 815 -11.17 -44.57 -14.39
C TYR A 815 -10.00 -43.93 -13.64
N GLY A 816 -9.92 -44.15 -12.32
CA GLY A 816 -8.88 -43.63 -11.45
C GLY A 816 -9.06 -42.16 -11.07
N TYR A 817 -8.48 -41.80 -9.92
CA TYR A 817 -8.51 -40.46 -9.34
C TYR A 817 -7.10 -39.92 -9.08
N TYR A 818 -6.86 -38.63 -9.32
CA TYR A 818 -5.65 -37.89 -8.94
C TYR A 818 -6.03 -36.59 -8.20
N GLY A 819 -5.13 -36.11 -7.33
CA GLY A 819 -5.30 -34.86 -6.58
C GLY A 819 -4.99 -33.60 -7.40
N SER A 820 -5.13 -32.41 -6.81
CA SER A 820 -4.86 -31.14 -7.51
C SER A 820 -3.40 -30.96 -7.90
N GLU A 821 -2.47 -31.53 -7.12
CA GLU A 821 -1.05 -31.67 -7.44
C GLU A 821 -0.63 -33.15 -7.38
N TRP A 822 0.20 -33.58 -8.34
CA TRP A 822 0.59 -34.98 -8.51
C TRP A 822 2.10 -35.22 -8.62
N GLU A 823 2.91 -34.15 -8.56
CA GLU A 823 4.37 -34.19 -8.55
C GLU A 823 4.93 -33.15 -7.58
N GLY A 824 6.21 -33.30 -7.21
CA GLY A 824 6.89 -32.37 -6.31
C GLY A 824 6.60 -32.60 -4.82
N ASP A 825 7.04 -31.65 -3.99
CA ASP A 825 7.04 -31.78 -2.53
C ASP A 825 5.63 -31.68 -1.91
N ASP A 826 4.65 -31.09 -2.62
CA ASP A 826 3.28 -30.90 -2.11
C ASP A 826 2.26 -31.92 -2.64
N ALA A 827 2.68 -32.90 -3.46
CA ALA A 827 1.75 -33.87 -4.05
C ALA A 827 0.89 -34.62 -3.00
N PHE A 828 1.45 -34.93 -1.82
CA PHE A 828 0.69 -35.53 -0.73
C PHE A 828 -0.22 -34.53 0.02
N GLY A 829 0.14 -33.25 0.03
CA GLY A 829 -0.65 -32.17 0.62
C GLY A 829 -1.95 -31.88 -0.11
N GLU A 830 -2.03 -32.34 -1.35
CA GLU A 830 -3.09 -32.08 -2.32
C GLU A 830 -3.66 -33.35 -2.99
N ALA A 831 -3.24 -34.51 -2.52
CA ALA A 831 -3.68 -35.78 -3.11
C ALA A 831 -5.15 -36.12 -2.83
N GLY A 832 -5.75 -35.56 -1.78
CA GLY A 832 -7.10 -35.84 -1.36
C GLY A 832 -8.02 -34.62 -1.49
N GLU A 833 -9.32 -34.88 -1.58
CA GLU A 833 -10.32 -33.82 -1.69
C GLU A 833 -11.53 -34.09 -0.81
N THR A 834 -12.13 -33.02 -0.30
CA THR A 834 -13.41 -33.08 0.41
C THR A 834 -14.44 -32.19 -0.26
N LEU A 835 -15.59 -32.76 -0.62
CA LEU A 835 -16.74 -32.01 -1.09
C LEU A 835 -17.85 -31.96 -0.04
N THR A 836 -18.45 -30.79 0.12
CA THR A 836 -19.75 -30.63 0.78
C THR A 836 -20.84 -30.64 -0.28
N VAL A 837 -21.58 -31.73 -0.40
CA VAL A 837 -22.58 -31.95 -1.47
C VAL A 837 -23.98 -31.76 -0.91
N THR A 838 -24.76 -30.84 -1.49
CA THR A 838 -26.13 -30.53 -1.05
C THR A 838 -27.12 -30.60 -2.18
N ASP A 839 -28.33 -31.06 -1.89
CA ASP A 839 -29.52 -30.84 -2.72
C ASP A 839 -30.63 -30.17 -1.88
N THR A 840 -31.88 -30.21 -2.34
CA THR A 840 -33.01 -29.61 -1.61
C THR A 840 -33.39 -30.32 -0.31
N LYS A 841 -32.80 -31.48 0.02
CA LYS A 841 -33.18 -32.37 1.12
C LYS A 841 -32.00 -32.85 1.97
N GLU A 842 -30.91 -33.25 1.36
CA GLU A 842 -29.77 -33.89 2.02
C GLU A 842 -28.48 -33.07 1.87
N GLY A 843 -27.67 -33.08 2.93
CA GLY A 843 -26.32 -32.53 2.94
C GLY A 843 -25.33 -33.62 3.32
N TRP A 844 -24.24 -33.72 2.57
CA TRP A 844 -23.24 -34.76 2.69
C TRP A 844 -21.83 -34.18 2.68
N VAL A 845 -20.94 -34.80 3.43
CA VAL A 845 -19.49 -34.59 3.30
C VAL A 845 -18.91 -35.80 2.59
N PHE A 846 -18.17 -35.61 1.50
CA PHE A 846 -17.61 -36.65 0.63
C PHE A 846 -16.09 -36.49 0.53
N HIS A 847 -15.37 -37.49 1.02
CA HIS A 847 -13.92 -37.58 1.06
C HIS A 847 -13.43 -38.53 -0.02
N ILE A 848 -12.44 -38.12 -0.81
CA ILE A 848 -11.87 -38.92 -1.89
C ILE A 848 -10.35 -38.78 -1.96
N LEU A 849 -9.67 -39.87 -2.30
CA LEU A 849 -8.24 -39.92 -2.59
C LEU A 849 -7.94 -41.04 -3.62
N PRO A 850 -6.74 -41.08 -4.22
CA PRO A 850 -6.33 -42.17 -5.08
C PRO A 850 -6.21 -43.48 -4.31
N ASP A 851 -6.33 -44.60 -5.02
CA ASP A 851 -5.84 -45.88 -4.49
C ASP A 851 -4.34 -46.05 -4.76
N ASP A 852 -3.73 -47.04 -4.12
CA ASP A 852 -2.30 -47.38 -4.24
C ASP A 852 -1.92 -47.99 -5.61
N THR A 853 -2.89 -48.26 -6.50
CA THR A 853 -2.62 -48.67 -7.89
C THR A 853 -2.55 -47.49 -8.87
N GLY A 854 -3.06 -46.32 -8.45
CA GLY A 854 -3.22 -45.12 -9.26
C GLY A 854 -4.23 -45.27 -10.40
N ALA A 855 -4.99 -46.37 -10.43
CA ALA A 855 -6.00 -46.68 -11.45
C ALA A 855 -7.43 -46.72 -10.88
N SER A 856 -7.58 -46.58 -9.58
CA SER A 856 -8.86 -46.51 -8.88
C SER A 856 -8.82 -45.39 -7.84
N ALA A 857 -9.80 -45.39 -6.93
CA ALA A 857 -9.92 -44.41 -5.86
C ALA A 857 -10.39 -45.08 -4.57
N VAL A 858 -10.15 -44.40 -3.45
CA VAL A 858 -10.75 -44.68 -2.15
C VAL A 858 -11.59 -43.48 -1.75
N TRP A 859 -12.83 -43.71 -1.33
CA TRP A 859 -13.73 -42.64 -0.93
C TRP A 859 -14.73 -43.07 0.14
N VAL A 860 -15.21 -42.10 0.91
CA VAL A 860 -16.29 -42.25 1.91
C VAL A 860 -17.13 -40.98 1.96
N ALA A 861 -18.43 -41.09 2.26
CA ALA A 861 -19.28 -39.94 2.53
C ALA A 861 -20.14 -40.15 3.76
N GLN A 862 -20.39 -39.08 4.51
CA GLN A 862 -21.25 -39.07 5.69
C GLN A 862 -22.31 -37.96 5.59
N ARG A 863 -23.57 -38.32 5.84
CA ARG A 863 -24.71 -37.38 5.89
C ARG A 863 -24.62 -36.54 7.15
N ILE A 864 -24.84 -35.23 7.02
CA ILE A 864 -24.99 -34.38 8.20
C ILE A 864 -26.42 -34.51 8.77
N PRO A 865 -26.61 -34.53 10.10
CA PRO A 865 -27.94 -34.40 10.69
C PRO A 865 -28.62 -33.09 10.28
N ASP A 866 -29.95 -33.11 10.13
CA ASP A 866 -30.70 -31.95 9.62
C ASP A 866 -30.54 -30.68 10.48
N THR A 867 -30.32 -30.81 11.79
CA THR A 867 -30.16 -29.68 12.74
C THR A 867 -28.71 -29.29 12.98
N HIS A 868 -27.76 -29.87 12.26
CA HIS A 868 -26.33 -29.69 12.50
C HIS A 868 -25.63 -28.79 11.47
N ILE A 869 -24.42 -28.35 11.82
CA ILE A 869 -23.42 -27.70 10.96
C ILE A 869 -22.08 -28.45 11.05
N THR A 870 -21.34 -28.49 9.95
CA THR A 870 -19.94 -28.94 9.91
C THR A 870 -19.07 -27.98 9.10
N ALA A 871 -17.74 -28.06 9.27
CA ALA A 871 -16.76 -27.26 8.56
C ALA A 871 -15.50 -28.07 8.27
N ILE A 872 -14.91 -27.83 7.10
CA ILE A 872 -13.73 -28.53 6.60
C ILE A 872 -12.65 -27.49 6.30
N GLY A 873 -11.51 -27.63 6.99
CA GLY A 873 -10.35 -26.77 6.82
C GLY A 873 -9.15 -27.54 6.28
N ASN A 874 -9.19 -27.99 5.03
CA ASN A 874 -8.07 -28.69 4.37
C ASN A 874 -7.58 -29.96 5.12
N GLN A 875 -8.49 -30.68 5.76
CA GLN A 875 -8.21 -31.95 6.43
C GLN A 875 -9.46 -32.83 6.44
N PHE A 876 -9.26 -34.14 6.31
CA PHE A 876 -10.34 -35.10 6.44
C PHE A 876 -10.96 -35.12 7.86
N ILE A 877 -12.27 -35.31 7.98
CA ILE A 877 -13.02 -35.24 9.26
C ILE A 877 -13.99 -36.42 9.47
N ILE A 878 -14.04 -37.39 8.55
CA ILE A 878 -14.86 -38.60 8.71
C ILE A 878 -14.01 -39.66 9.41
N HIS A 879 -14.32 -39.93 10.67
CA HIS A 879 -13.58 -40.89 11.51
C HIS A 879 -14.19 -42.29 11.41
N THR A 880 -15.23 -42.57 12.20
CA THR A 880 -15.87 -43.89 12.22
C THR A 880 -16.80 -44.09 11.02
N VAL A 881 -16.64 -45.21 10.31
CA VAL A 881 -17.42 -45.54 9.10
C VAL A 881 -18.30 -46.76 9.34
N ASN A 882 -19.59 -46.66 8.95
CA ASN A 882 -20.51 -47.81 8.95
C ASN A 882 -21.29 -47.91 7.62
N LEU A 883 -20.72 -48.61 6.63
CA LEU A 883 -21.35 -48.79 5.32
C LEU A 883 -22.65 -49.63 5.33
N THR A 884 -22.99 -50.29 6.44
CA THR A 884 -24.29 -50.97 6.59
C THR A 884 -25.42 -49.98 6.87
N ASP A 885 -25.10 -48.80 7.38
CA ASP A 885 -26.03 -47.68 7.51
C ASP A 885 -25.98 -46.82 6.25
N SER A 886 -26.56 -47.34 5.16
CA SER A 886 -26.60 -46.64 3.88
C SER A 886 -27.41 -45.34 3.92
N ALA A 887 -28.18 -45.09 5.00
CA ALA A 887 -28.89 -43.83 5.16
C ALA A 887 -27.92 -42.68 5.47
N ASN A 888 -26.88 -42.96 6.27
CA ASN A 888 -25.92 -41.95 6.74
C ASN A 888 -24.50 -42.12 6.19
N PHE A 889 -24.15 -43.27 5.59
CA PHE A 889 -22.83 -43.52 5.03
C PHE A 889 -22.90 -44.08 3.61
N LEU A 890 -21.97 -43.63 2.77
CA LEU A 890 -21.64 -44.19 1.47
C LEU A 890 -20.13 -44.37 1.39
N GLY A 891 -19.62 -45.27 0.56
CA GLY A 891 -18.18 -45.42 0.42
C GLY A 891 -17.76 -46.53 -0.52
N SER A 892 -16.51 -46.43 -0.96
CA SER A 892 -15.82 -47.45 -1.74
C SER A 892 -15.66 -48.77 -0.97
N SER A 893 -15.94 -49.88 -1.63
CA SER A 893 -15.83 -51.21 -0.99
C SER A 893 -14.38 -51.64 -0.75
N ASN A 894 -13.43 -51.05 -1.49
CA ASN A 894 -12.01 -51.37 -1.42
C ASN A 894 -11.28 -50.68 -0.23
N MET A 895 -11.89 -49.73 0.50
CA MET A 895 -11.19 -48.91 1.50
C MET A 895 -10.47 -49.71 2.59
N TYR A 896 -11.10 -50.77 3.09
CA TYR A 896 -10.52 -51.62 4.14
C TYR A 896 -9.32 -52.41 3.63
N ASP A 897 -9.42 -52.92 2.40
CA ASP A 897 -8.35 -53.71 1.77
C ASP A 897 -7.15 -52.82 1.42
N VAL A 898 -7.40 -51.61 0.89
CA VAL A 898 -6.36 -50.61 0.59
C VAL A 898 -5.66 -50.18 1.88
N ALA A 899 -6.41 -49.85 2.94
CA ALA A 899 -5.82 -49.46 4.23
C ALA A 899 -4.96 -50.58 4.81
N LYS A 900 -5.44 -51.82 4.78
CA LYS A 900 -4.73 -52.98 5.33
C LYS A 900 -3.46 -53.30 4.55
N ARG A 901 -3.51 -53.31 3.21
CA ARG A 901 -2.34 -53.67 2.38
C ARG A 901 -1.24 -52.60 2.40
N ASN A 902 -1.59 -51.35 2.68
CA ASN A 902 -0.64 -50.25 2.86
C ASN A 902 -0.17 -50.05 4.32
N ASN A 903 -0.61 -50.93 5.24
CA ASN A 903 -0.32 -50.82 6.68
C ASN A 903 -0.84 -49.54 7.34
N PHE A 904 -1.88 -48.92 6.78
CA PHE A 904 -2.58 -47.79 7.40
C PHE A 904 -3.56 -48.25 8.48
N TRP A 905 -4.00 -49.52 8.42
CA TRP A 905 -4.86 -50.15 9.42
C TRP A 905 -4.42 -51.59 9.67
N ASP A 906 -4.43 -52.02 10.94
CA ASP A 906 -3.97 -53.36 11.34
C ASP A 906 -5.00 -54.49 11.09
N GLY A 907 -6.21 -54.11 10.65
CA GLY A 907 -7.33 -55.03 10.43
C GLY A 907 -8.02 -55.52 11.71
N LYS A 908 -7.66 -54.98 12.87
CA LYS A 908 -8.13 -55.40 14.20
C LYS A 908 -8.68 -54.25 15.02
N SER A 909 -8.01 -53.10 15.03
CA SER A 909 -8.47 -51.89 15.70
C SER A 909 -9.75 -51.38 15.06
N GLN A 910 -10.49 -50.52 15.75
CA GLN A 910 -11.57 -49.77 15.11
C GLN A 910 -11.01 -49.00 13.91
N PHE A 911 -11.70 -49.10 12.78
CA PHE A 911 -11.30 -48.40 11.56
C PHE A 911 -11.69 -46.93 11.66
N ASP A 912 -10.72 -46.05 11.42
CA ASP A 912 -10.87 -44.60 11.36
C ASP A 912 -10.35 -44.12 10.00
N PHE A 913 -11.24 -43.57 9.17
CA PHE A 913 -10.90 -43.24 7.79
C PHE A 913 -9.90 -42.07 7.72
N THR A 914 -10.13 -40.99 8.48
CA THR A 914 -9.20 -39.85 8.56
C THR A 914 -7.82 -40.31 9.03
N VAL A 915 -7.73 -41.09 10.11
CA VAL A 915 -6.43 -41.55 10.64
C VAL A 915 -5.70 -42.47 9.66
N ALA A 916 -6.43 -43.33 8.93
CA ALA A 916 -5.83 -44.24 7.96
C ALA A 916 -5.31 -43.50 6.71
N PHE A 917 -6.09 -42.56 6.17
CA PHE A 917 -5.87 -42.04 4.82
C PHE A 917 -5.42 -40.59 4.75
N ALA A 918 -5.70 -39.75 5.74
CA ALA A 918 -5.29 -38.35 5.70
C ALA A 918 -3.78 -38.20 5.93
N GLN A 919 -3.18 -37.22 5.25
CA GLN A 919 -1.80 -36.86 5.51
C GLN A 919 -1.68 -36.16 6.86
N ARG A 920 -0.85 -36.70 7.75
CA ARG A 920 -0.57 -36.07 9.04
C ARG A 920 0.32 -34.84 8.86
N ARG A 921 -0.19 -33.66 9.25
CA ARG A 921 0.61 -32.43 9.37
C ARG A 921 1.61 -32.55 10.54
N GLN A 922 2.84 -32.07 10.35
CA GLN A 922 3.94 -32.21 11.32
C GLN A 922 3.92 -31.10 12.38
N GLY A 923 4.41 -31.40 13.59
CA GLY A 923 4.48 -30.42 14.69
C GLY A 923 3.10 -29.82 15.03
N ASP A 924 3.05 -28.53 15.33
CA ASP A 924 1.81 -27.78 15.63
C ASP A 924 1.09 -27.26 14.36
N SER A 925 1.56 -27.60 13.16
CA SER A 925 1.00 -27.06 11.90
C SER A 925 -0.41 -27.57 11.58
N TYR A 926 -0.93 -28.56 12.31
CA TYR A 926 -2.31 -29.05 12.15
C TYR A 926 -3.38 -28.03 12.61
N TYR A 927 -3.01 -27.05 13.45
CA TYR A 927 -3.92 -25.95 13.82
C TYR A 927 -4.37 -25.10 12.63
N TYR A 928 -3.62 -25.12 11.53
CA TYR A 928 -4.02 -24.61 10.21
C TYR A 928 -5.41 -25.10 9.76
N SER A 929 -5.78 -26.31 10.16
CA SER A 929 -7.01 -26.99 9.80
C SER A 929 -8.03 -26.97 10.93
N THR A 930 -7.65 -27.51 12.08
CA THR A 930 -8.59 -27.79 13.18
C THR A 930 -9.15 -26.53 13.83
N ARG A 931 -8.40 -25.41 13.87
CA ARG A 931 -8.92 -24.16 14.45
C ARG A 931 -10.09 -23.58 13.68
N ARG A 932 -10.09 -23.68 12.34
CA ARG A 932 -11.22 -23.20 11.52
C ARG A 932 -12.49 -24.03 11.79
N GLN A 933 -12.35 -25.34 11.94
CA GLN A 933 -13.46 -26.22 12.32
C GLN A 933 -14.02 -25.84 13.70
N TRP A 934 -13.15 -25.69 14.70
CA TRP A 934 -13.53 -25.21 16.03
C TRP A 934 -14.24 -23.85 15.98
N ARG A 935 -13.74 -22.92 15.19
CA ARG A 935 -14.28 -21.57 15.10
C ARG A 935 -15.68 -21.56 14.49
N VAL A 936 -15.92 -22.30 13.42
CA VAL A 936 -17.28 -22.41 12.85
C VAL A 936 -18.26 -23.02 13.87
N PHE A 937 -17.84 -24.04 14.63
CA PHE A 937 -18.70 -24.67 15.63
C PHE A 937 -19.06 -23.69 16.76
N THR A 938 -18.08 -22.95 17.27
CA THR A 938 -18.30 -21.98 18.36
C THR A 938 -19.06 -20.73 17.89
N LEU A 939 -18.93 -20.34 16.62
CA LEU A 939 -19.75 -19.28 16.02
C LEU A 939 -21.22 -19.70 15.84
N ALA A 940 -21.47 -20.94 15.43
CA ALA A 940 -22.81 -21.47 15.21
C ALA A 940 -23.55 -21.84 16.52
N ASN A 941 -22.79 -22.19 17.56
CA ASN A 941 -23.32 -22.47 18.89
C ASN A 941 -22.32 -22.00 19.97
N PRO A 942 -22.43 -20.74 20.43
CA PRO A 942 -21.54 -20.17 21.43
C PRO A 942 -21.59 -20.82 22.81
N SER A 943 -22.60 -21.67 23.08
CA SER A 943 -22.71 -22.43 24.32
C SER A 943 -21.87 -23.72 24.33
N LEU A 944 -21.28 -24.10 23.19
CA LEU A 944 -20.40 -25.26 23.11
C LEU A 944 -19.13 -25.04 23.95
N THR A 945 -18.89 -25.95 24.89
CA THR A 945 -17.59 -26.02 25.59
C THR A 945 -16.65 -26.91 24.78
N LEU A 946 -16.20 -26.41 23.63
CA LEU A 946 -15.25 -27.08 22.73
C LEU A 946 -13.88 -26.41 22.82
N SER A 947 -12.83 -27.19 23.08
CA SER A 947 -11.46 -26.70 23.16
C SER A 947 -10.94 -26.28 21.77
N PRO A 948 -10.23 -25.13 21.62
CA PRO A 948 -9.50 -24.80 20.38
C PRO A 948 -8.22 -25.62 20.19
N TYR A 949 -7.87 -26.45 21.16
CA TYR A 949 -6.73 -27.36 21.14
C TYR A 949 -7.21 -28.80 21.06
N THR A 950 -6.64 -29.57 20.13
CA THR A 950 -6.99 -30.97 19.81
C THR A 950 -5.74 -31.73 19.32
N ASP A 951 -5.87 -33.02 19.03
CA ASP A 951 -4.83 -33.83 18.40
C ASP A 951 -4.69 -33.55 16.89
N PRO A 952 -3.61 -34.02 16.22
CA PRO A 952 -3.32 -33.71 14.83
C PRO A 952 -4.40 -34.11 13.81
N PHE A 953 -5.34 -34.99 14.15
CA PHE A 953 -6.44 -35.41 13.29
C PHE A 953 -7.81 -34.91 13.76
N GLY A 954 -7.88 -34.16 14.88
CA GLY A 954 -9.15 -33.70 15.41
C GLY A 954 -10.05 -34.83 15.91
N THR A 955 -9.50 -35.94 16.40
CA THR A 955 -10.27 -37.15 16.76
C THR A 955 -11.25 -36.95 17.91
N ASP A 956 -11.03 -35.93 18.74
CA ASP A 956 -11.94 -35.52 19.81
C ASP A 956 -12.99 -34.48 19.39
N TYR A 957 -12.92 -33.97 18.15
CA TYR A 957 -13.94 -33.09 17.59
C TYR A 957 -15.10 -33.92 17.03
N PRO A 958 -16.35 -33.49 17.25
CA PRO A 958 -17.49 -34.13 16.61
C PRO A 958 -17.48 -33.87 15.11
N PHE A 959 -17.95 -34.84 14.32
CA PHE A 959 -18.13 -34.68 12.86
C PHE A 959 -18.98 -33.44 12.51
N SER A 960 -19.99 -33.13 13.33
CA SER A 960 -20.84 -31.95 13.21
C SER A 960 -21.47 -31.60 14.56
N VAL A 961 -21.94 -30.36 14.72
CA VAL A 961 -22.58 -29.88 15.96
C VAL A 961 -23.98 -29.33 15.69
N GLU A 962 -24.89 -29.45 16.65
CA GLU A 962 -26.20 -28.81 16.58
C GLU A 962 -26.08 -27.28 16.69
N VAL A 963 -26.77 -26.56 15.80
CA VAL A 963 -26.79 -25.09 15.80
C VAL A 963 -27.66 -24.55 16.95
N ALA A 964 -27.29 -23.41 17.53
CA ALA A 964 -28.10 -22.80 18.59
C ALA A 964 -29.45 -22.24 18.08
N ARG A 965 -29.51 -21.91 16.79
CA ARG A 965 -30.69 -21.46 16.04
C ARG A 965 -30.49 -21.73 14.55
N PRO A 966 -31.55 -21.78 13.73
CA PRO A 966 -31.40 -21.78 12.28
C PRO A 966 -30.53 -20.62 11.80
N LEU A 967 -29.62 -20.92 10.87
CA LEU A 967 -28.65 -20.02 10.27
C LEU A 967 -29.14 -19.54 8.90
N SER A 968 -28.98 -18.25 8.66
CA SER A 968 -29.26 -17.63 7.36
C SER A 968 -28.02 -17.64 6.46
N ALA A 969 -28.19 -17.32 5.17
CA ALA A 969 -27.04 -17.08 4.29
C ALA A 969 -26.12 -15.97 4.82
N HIS A 970 -26.68 -14.88 5.37
CA HIS A 970 -25.87 -13.80 5.95
C HIS A 970 -25.10 -14.23 7.20
N ASP A 971 -25.60 -15.21 7.97
CA ASP A 971 -24.80 -15.82 9.06
C ASP A 971 -23.57 -16.54 8.49
N LEU A 972 -23.74 -17.29 7.39
CA LEU A 972 -22.64 -18.00 6.74
C LEU A 972 -21.65 -17.05 6.02
N MET A 973 -22.13 -15.97 5.40
CA MET A 973 -21.26 -14.91 4.88
C MET A 973 -20.42 -14.28 5.99
N ARG A 974 -21.03 -14.02 7.17
CA ARG A 974 -20.30 -13.53 8.34
C ARG A 974 -19.25 -14.54 8.82
N PHE A 975 -19.55 -15.84 8.83
CA PHE A 975 -18.57 -16.86 9.18
C PHE A 975 -17.41 -16.90 8.18
N GLN A 976 -17.69 -16.73 6.89
CA GLN A 976 -16.65 -16.65 5.87
C GLN A 976 -15.74 -15.42 6.02
N ARG A 977 -16.20 -14.36 6.71
CA ARG A 977 -15.44 -13.12 6.97
C ARG A 977 -14.55 -13.19 8.21
N ASP A 978 -14.59 -14.27 8.98
CA ASP A 978 -13.98 -14.35 10.30
C ASP A 978 -12.46 -14.60 10.24
N HIS A 979 -11.74 -13.86 11.10
CA HIS A 979 -10.31 -13.98 11.38
C HIS A 979 -10.07 -14.25 12.88
N TYR A 980 -10.97 -15.02 13.48
CA TYR A 980 -10.98 -15.39 14.90
C TYR A 980 -11.27 -14.24 15.87
N GLU A 981 -12.06 -13.25 15.45
CA GLU A 981 -12.33 -12.03 16.22
C GLU A 981 -12.88 -12.35 17.62
N GLY A 982 -12.32 -11.67 18.64
CA GLY A 982 -12.74 -11.85 20.04
C GLY A 982 -12.22 -13.13 20.70
N THR A 983 -11.23 -13.81 20.11
CA THR A 983 -10.56 -14.98 20.68
C THR A 983 -9.05 -14.71 20.88
N PRO A 984 -8.30 -15.58 21.57
CA PRO A 984 -6.84 -15.47 21.64
C PRO A 984 -6.10 -15.59 20.29
N PHE A 985 -6.79 -15.95 19.21
CA PHE A 985 -6.22 -16.13 17.85
C PHE A 985 -6.61 -15.01 16.90
N ASP A 986 -7.25 -13.95 17.41
CA ASP A 986 -7.73 -12.80 16.64
C ASP A 986 -6.59 -12.13 15.86
N LEU A 987 -6.61 -12.27 14.53
CA LEU A 987 -5.57 -11.73 13.66
C LEU A 987 -5.59 -10.20 13.54
N THR A 988 -6.65 -9.53 14.00
CA THR A 988 -6.72 -8.06 14.01
C THR A 988 -5.96 -7.45 15.18
N GLN A 989 -5.43 -8.28 16.09
CA GLN A 989 -4.74 -7.87 17.30
C GLN A 989 -3.25 -8.21 17.25
N GLY A 990 -2.48 -7.55 18.11
CA GLY A 990 -1.07 -7.84 18.34
C GLY A 990 -0.11 -7.18 17.33
N PRO A 991 1.20 -7.31 17.56
CA PRO A 991 2.24 -6.69 16.72
C PRO A 991 2.21 -7.12 15.25
N GLU A 992 1.83 -8.37 14.98
CA GLU A 992 1.73 -8.93 13.63
C GLU A 992 0.67 -8.21 12.77
N ALA A 993 -0.36 -7.63 13.40
CA ALA A 993 -1.42 -6.89 12.73
C ALA A 993 -1.06 -5.41 12.45
N GLY A 994 0.10 -4.97 12.94
CA GLY A 994 0.53 -3.58 12.86
C GLY A 994 -0.36 -2.61 13.65
N PRO A 995 -0.12 -1.29 13.54
CA PRO A 995 -0.84 -0.29 14.34
C PRO A 995 -2.32 -0.12 13.95
N TYR A 996 -2.71 -0.66 12.79
CA TYR A 996 -4.05 -0.53 12.21
C TYR A 996 -4.83 -1.84 12.16
N GLY A 997 -4.29 -2.95 12.69
CA GLY A 997 -5.06 -4.18 12.91
C GLY A 997 -5.36 -4.99 11.66
N ASN A 998 -4.48 -4.96 10.64
CA ASN A 998 -4.67 -5.74 9.41
C ASN A 998 -4.55 -7.25 9.72
N PRO A 999 -5.56 -8.08 9.42
CA PRO A 999 -5.54 -9.52 9.71
C PRO A 999 -4.71 -10.34 8.72
N ASP A 1000 -4.30 -9.77 7.59
CA ASP A 1000 -3.59 -10.53 6.55
C ASP A 1000 -2.19 -10.94 7.01
N ARG A 1001 -1.82 -12.18 6.69
CA ARG A 1001 -0.51 -12.79 6.99
C ARG A 1001 0.05 -13.39 5.70
N TYR A 1002 0.94 -12.65 5.05
CA TYR A 1002 1.57 -13.06 3.81
C TYR A 1002 2.55 -14.21 4.04
N ALA A 1003 2.88 -14.94 2.98
CA ALA A 1003 3.82 -16.04 3.11
C ALA A 1003 5.21 -15.57 3.53
N VAL A 1004 5.87 -16.39 4.34
CA VAL A 1004 7.22 -16.13 4.82
C VAL A 1004 8.20 -16.58 3.73
N GLY A 1005 8.76 -15.61 3.00
CA GLY A 1005 9.69 -15.89 1.91
C GLY A 1005 10.96 -16.64 2.35
N GLU A 1006 11.65 -17.30 1.41
CA GLU A 1006 12.80 -18.17 1.69
C GLU A 1006 13.95 -17.48 2.44
N ASN A 1007 14.11 -16.18 2.21
CA ASN A 1007 15.13 -15.34 2.82
C ASN A 1007 14.95 -15.13 4.34
N ALA A 1008 13.81 -15.57 4.91
CA ALA A 1008 13.54 -15.51 6.34
C ALA A 1008 14.28 -16.59 7.15
N PHE A 1009 14.78 -17.64 6.49
CA PHE A 1009 15.41 -18.79 7.15
C PHE A 1009 16.90 -18.87 6.81
N ALA A 1010 17.73 -19.36 7.74
CA ALA A 1010 19.09 -19.74 7.38
C ALA A 1010 19.06 -20.95 6.42
N PRO A 1011 20.07 -21.13 5.55
CA PRO A 1011 20.16 -22.29 4.69
C PRO A 1011 20.01 -23.60 5.50
N GLY A 1012 19.02 -24.42 5.16
CA GLY A 1012 18.73 -25.68 5.87
C GLY A 1012 17.87 -25.56 7.13
N THR A 1013 17.34 -24.37 7.48
CA THR A 1013 16.46 -24.17 8.65
C THR A 1013 15.00 -23.83 8.29
N LYS A 1014 14.52 -24.25 7.10
CA LYS A 1014 13.09 -24.13 6.75
C LYS A 1014 12.26 -24.90 7.79
N GLY A 1015 11.24 -24.26 8.37
CA GLY A 1015 10.28 -24.90 9.29
C GLY A 1015 10.50 -24.75 10.80
N HIS A 1016 11.41 -23.87 11.26
CA HIS A 1016 11.68 -23.66 12.69
C HIS A 1016 10.89 -22.51 13.37
N GLY A 1017 9.84 -21.96 12.74
CA GLY A 1017 8.97 -20.93 13.33
C GLY A 1017 7.55 -21.46 13.62
N LYS A 1018 6.79 -20.77 14.49
CA LYS A 1018 5.36 -21.06 14.66
C LYS A 1018 4.61 -20.52 13.44
N PRO A 1019 3.84 -21.34 12.71
CA PRO A 1019 3.07 -20.85 11.58
C PRO A 1019 2.06 -19.79 12.04
N PHE A 1020 1.82 -18.77 11.21
CA PHE A 1020 0.71 -17.85 11.45
C PHE A 1020 -0.61 -18.62 11.43
N GLU A 1021 -1.57 -18.15 12.24
CA GLU A 1021 -2.91 -18.72 12.21
C GLU A 1021 -3.54 -18.51 10.84
N ARG A 1022 -4.22 -19.54 10.33
CA ARG A 1022 -4.88 -19.51 9.04
C ARG A 1022 -6.37 -19.24 9.22
N ALA A 1023 -6.78 -18.00 8.98
CA ALA A 1023 -8.18 -17.57 9.06
C ALA A 1023 -9.07 -18.21 7.98
N ILE A 1024 -10.39 -18.02 8.14
CA ILE A 1024 -11.40 -18.44 7.15
C ILE A 1024 -11.37 -17.48 5.97
N SER A 1025 -11.49 -16.18 6.25
CA SER A 1025 -11.27 -15.11 5.27
C SER A 1025 -9.77 -14.91 5.04
N LEU A 1026 -9.35 -14.77 3.79
CA LEU A 1026 -7.95 -14.64 3.42
C LEU A 1026 -7.79 -13.75 2.18
N TYR A 1027 -6.73 -12.94 2.13
CA TYR A 1027 -6.40 -12.06 0.99
C TYR A 1027 -6.35 -12.79 -0.36
N ARG A 1028 -5.83 -14.02 -0.43
CA ARG A 1028 -5.72 -14.81 -1.67
C ARG A 1028 -7.00 -15.56 -2.09
N THR A 1029 -8.14 -15.29 -1.47
CA THR A 1029 -9.41 -15.89 -1.88
C THR A 1029 -9.84 -15.33 -3.23
N THR A 1030 -9.89 -16.18 -4.26
CA THR A 1030 -10.33 -15.82 -5.61
C THR A 1030 -11.81 -15.45 -5.64
N TYR A 1031 -12.63 -16.26 -4.98
CA TYR A 1031 -14.05 -16.02 -4.75
C TYR A 1031 -14.56 -16.83 -3.57
N SER A 1032 -15.74 -16.48 -3.10
CA SER A 1032 -16.50 -17.17 -2.07
C SER A 1032 -17.97 -17.28 -2.46
N PHE A 1033 -18.68 -18.28 -1.95
CA PHE A 1033 -20.14 -18.35 -2.13
C PHE A 1033 -20.89 -18.98 -0.96
N VAL A 1034 -22.19 -18.72 -0.91
CA VAL A 1034 -23.18 -19.41 -0.07
C VAL A 1034 -24.35 -19.84 -0.95
N THR A 1035 -24.64 -21.13 -0.99
CA THR A 1035 -25.74 -21.65 -1.81
C THR A 1035 -27.07 -21.57 -1.08
N MET A 1036 -28.14 -21.23 -1.80
CA MET A 1036 -29.51 -21.14 -1.31
C MET A 1036 -30.45 -22.03 -2.11
N PRO A 1037 -30.43 -23.36 -1.90
CA PRO A 1037 -31.48 -24.22 -2.41
C PRO A 1037 -32.84 -23.85 -1.79
N ASN A 1038 -33.90 -24.09 -2.54
CA ASN A 1038 -35.28 -23.81 -2.20
C ASN A 1038 -36.07 -25.12 -2.19
N ALA A 1039 -36.32 -25.64 -0.98
CA ALA A 1039 -37.03 -26.90 -0.79
C ALA A 1039 -38.47 -26.88 -1.33
N SER A 1040 -39.09 -25.70 -1.43
CA SER A 1040 -40.49 -25.54 -1.82
C SER A 1040 -40.67 -25.25 -3.32
N ASN A 1041 -39.61 -24.85 -4.02
CA ASN A 1041 -39.69 -24.52 -5.45
C ASN A 1041 -38.42 -24.96 -6.20
N PRO A 1042 -38.52 -25.93 -7.12
CA PRO A 1042 -37.36 -26.46 -7.85
C PRO A 1042 -36.71 -25.44 -8.81
N ASN A 1043 -37.37 -24.32 -9.11
CA ASN A 1043 -36.88 -23.33 -10.08
C ASN A 1043 -36.18 -22.12 -9.47
N LEU A 1044 -36.22 -21.95 -8.14
CA LEU A 1044 -35.82 -20.70 -7.47
C LEU A 1044 -34.53 -20.81 -6.66
N GLY A 1045 -33.76 -21.90 -6.82
CA GLY A 1045 -32.44 -22.01 -6.23
C GLY A 1045 -31.47 -20.96 -6.78
N PHE A 1046 -30.66 -20.40 -5.90
CA PHE A 1046 -29.65 -19.40 -6.26
C PHE A 1046 -28.42 -19.55 -5.35
N LEU A 1047 -27.34 -18.86 -5.69
CA LEU A 1047 -26.20 -18.69 -4.79
C LEU A 1047 -25.94 -17.21 -4.55
N TRP A 1048 -25.40 -16.90 -3.39
CA TRP A 1048 -24.75 -15.64 -3.11
C TRP A 1048 -23.27 -15.78 -3.47
N PHE A 1049 -22.80 -15.01 -4.46
CA PHE A 1049 -21.43 -15.06 -4.97
C PHE A 1049 -20.66 -13.80 -4.55
N GLY A 1050 -19.46 -13.96 -3.99
CA GLY A 1050 -18.56 -12.86 -3.63
C GLY A 1050 -17.22 -13.03 -4.36
N PRO A 1051 -16.90 -12.23 -5.38
CA PRO A 1051 -15.58 -12.25 -6.01
C PRO A 1051 -14.56 -11.60 -5.07
N TYR A 1052 -13.35 -12.16 -4.98
CA TYR A 1052 -12.30 -11.79 -4.01
C TYR A 1052 -12.61 -12.19 -2.54
N ALA A 1053 -11.74 -11.79 -1.60
CA ALA A 1053 -11.79 -12.12 -0.18
C ALA A 1053 -13.12 -11.77 0.51
N PRO A 1054 -13.68 -12.68 1.35
CA PRO A 1054 -14.97 -12.49 2.01
C PRO A 1054 -15.08 -11.17 2.78
N HIS A 1055 -14.02 -10.74 3.45
CA HIS A 1055 -13.99 -9.50 4.24
C HIS A 1055 -14.06 -8.23 3.39
N ALA A 1056 -13.68 -8.30 2.10
CA ALA A 1056 -13.59 -7.17 1.19
C ALA A 1056 -14.52 -7.28 -0.05
N THR A 1057 -15.42 -8.26 -0.09
CA THR A 1057 -16.46 -8.41 -1.14
C THR A 1057 -17.86 -8.21 -0.59
N SER A 1058 -18.78 -7.72 -1.42
CA SER A 1058 -20.21 -7.96 -1.22
C SER A 1058 -20.65 -9.22 -1.94
N TYR A 1059 -21.60 -9.93 -1.35
CA TYR A 1059 -22.21 -11.09 -1.98
C TYR A 1059 -23.39 -10.68 -2.85
N MET A 1060 -23.42 -11.16 -4.10
CA MET A 1060 -24.48 -10.90 -5.07
C MET A 1060 -25.27 -12.18 -5.41
N PRO A 1061 -26.61 -12.13 -5.50
CA PRO A 1061 -27.41 -13.33 -5.73
C PRO A 1061 -27.52 -13.69 -7.22
N ILE A 1062 -27.20 -14.93 -7.56
CA ILE A 1062 -27.21 -15.48 -8.92
C ILE A 1062 -28.08 -16.74 -8.94
N PHE A 1063 -29.20 -16.71 -9.67
CA PHE A 1063 -30.07 -17.87 -9.81
C PHE A 1063 -29.41 -18.98 -10.64
N ALA A 1064 -29.67 -20.25 -10.31
CA ALA A 1064 -29.11 -21.37 -11.07
C ALA A 1064 -29.72 -21.51 -12.48
N ARG A 1065 -30.99 -21.11 -12.63
CA ARG A 1065 -31.78 -21.16 -13.88
C ARG A 1065 -31.67 -19.86 -14.69
N VAL A 1066 -30.44 -19.37 -14.86
CA VAL A 1066 -30.09 -18.26 -15.76
C VAL A 1066 -29.51 -18.77 -17.07
N SER A 1067 -29.62 -17.98 -18.14
CA SER A 1067 -28.97 -18.29 -19.43
C SER A 1067 -27.53 -17.78 -19.49
N ALA A 1068 -27.18 -16.80 -18.65
CA ALA A 1068 -25.83 -16.29 -18.48
C ALA A 1068 -25.64 -15.81 -17.03
N VAL A 1069 -24.41 -15.91 -16.53
CA VAL A 1069 -24.01 -15.25 -15.27
C VAL A 1069 -23.86 -13.74 -15.49
N PRO A 1070 -23.83 -12.91 -14.43
CA PRO A 1070 -23.62 -11.47 -14.57
C PRO A 1070 -22.32 -11.12 -15.30
N GLU A 1071 -22.37 -10.07 -16.12
CA GLU A 1071 -21.23 -9.65 -16.94
C GLU A 1071 -20.03 -9.27 -16.06
N VAL A 1072 -20.25 -8.54 -14.97
CA VAL A 1072 -19.19 -8.11 -14.04
C VAL A 1072 -18.45 -9.25 -13.31
N THR A 1073 -18.85 -10.51 -13.51
CA THR A 1073 -18.23 -11.71 -12.90
C THR A 1073 -17.71 -12.74 -13.91
N ASN A 1074 -17.92 -12.55 -15.21
CA ASN A 1074 -17.69 -13.59 -16.22
C ASN A 1074 -16.54 -13.30 -17.21
N HIS A 1075 -15.89 -12.14 -17.09
CA HIS A 1075 -14.76 -11.73 -17.93
C HIS A 1075 -13.62 -11.13 -17.08
N GLY A 1076 -12.49 -10.85 -17.74
CA GLY A 1076 -11.24 -10.38 -17.12
C GLY A 1076 -10.26 -11.51 -16.78
N SER A 1077 -9.05 -11.13 -16.38
CA SER A 1077 -8.02 -12.03 -15.86
C SER A 1077 -7.10 -11.31 -14.87
N LEU A 1078 -6.22 -12.07 -14.21
CA LEU A 1078 -5.14 -11.53 -13.38
C LEU A 1078 -4.01 -10.87 -14.19
N ASN A 1079 -4.02 -10.95 -15.53
CA ASN A 1079 -2.99 -10.35 -16.39
C ASN A 1079 -3.13 -8.84 -16.55
N ARG A 1080 -4.30 -8.28 -16.20
CA ARG A 1080 -4.57 -6.85 -16.32
C ARG A 1080 -5.73 -6.44 -15.42
N PHE A 1081 -5.48 -5.40 -14.62
CA PHE A 1081 -6.49 -4.70 -13.86
C PHE A 1081 -7.57 -4.05 -14.74
N ASP A 1082 -8.85 -4.23 -14.37
CA ASP A 1082 -10.01 -3.63 -15.05
C ASP A 1082 -11.06 -3.18 -14.03
N PHE A 1083 -11.40 -1.88 -14.04
CA PHE A 1083 -12.42 -1.31 -13.17
C PHE A 1083 -13.83 -1.87 -13.40
N ASN A 1084 -14.11 -2.49 -14.56
CA ASN A 1084 -15.43 -3.05 -14.87
C ASN A 1084 -15.63 -4.49 -14.36
N VAL A 1085 -14.60 -5.07 -13.73
CA VAL A 1085 -14.62 -6.44 -13.21
C VAL A 1085 -14.71 -6.40 -11.68
N SER A 1086 -15.72 -7.05 -11.11
CA SER A 1086 -15.97 -7.01 -9.66
C SER A 1086 -14.82 -7.58 -8.82
N PHE A 1087 -14.10 -8.59 -9.33
CA PHE A 1087 -12.90 -9.10 -8.66
C PHE A 1087 -11.89 -7.98 -8.40
N TRP A 1088 -11.55 -7.20 -9.43
CA TRP A 1088 -10.54 -6.16 -9.35
C TRP A 1088 -10.95 -5.00 -8.45
N ILE A 1089 -12.21 -4.59 -8.48
CA ILE A 1089 -12.73 -3.56 -7.56
C ILE A 1089 -12.62 -4.03 -6.10
N ASN A 1090 -13.00 -5.28 -5.83
CA ASN A 1090 -12.97 -5.81 -4.47
C ASN A 1090 -11.53 -6.04 -3.99
N ALA A 1091 -10.64 -6.53 -4.86
CA ALA A 1091 -9.21 -6.69 -4.57
C ALA A 1091 -8.54 -5.34 -4.27
N LEU A 1092 -8.86 -4.31 -5.06
CA LEU A 1092 -8.37 -2.95 -4.85
C LEU A 1092 -8.84 -2.39 -3.50
N ILE A 1093 -10.13 -2.56 -3.15
CA ILE A 1093 -10.65 -2.14 -1.85
C ILE A 1093 -9.99 -2.93 -0.71
N GLY A 1094 -9.83 -4.25 -0.83
CA GLY A 1094 -9.19 -5.07 0.20
C GLY A 1094 -7.75 -4.65 0.49
N ASN A 1095 -6.96 -4.42 -0.57
CA ASN A 1095 -5.57 -3.98 -0.42
C ASN A 1095 -5.47 -2.55 0.12
N TYR A 1096 -6.27 -1.62 -0.39
CA TYR A 1096 -6.24 -0.22 0.05
C TYR A 1096 -6.77 -0.06 1.49
N ALA A 1097 -7.95 -0.63 1.78
CA ALA A 1097 -8.54 -0.58 3.13
C ALA A 1097 -7.72 -1.38 4.13
N GLY A 1098 -7.04 -2.46 3.70
CA GLY A 1098 -6.11 -3.24 4.51
C GLY A 1098 -4.94 -2.43 5.07
N HIS A 1099 -4.47 -1.42 4.33
CA HIS A 1099 -3.44 -0.49 4.83
C HIS A 1099 -3.92 0.30 6.07
N TYR A 1100 -5.22 0.62 6.14
CA TYR A 1100 -5.86 1.39 7.21
C TYR A 1100 -6.98 0.60 7.93
N TYR A 1101 -6.78 -0.72 8.11
CA TYR A 1101 -7.85 -1.69 8.37
C TYR A 1101 -8.88 -1.26 9.45
N LYS A 1102 -8.44 -0.94 10.67
CA LYS A 1102 -9.34 -0.55 11.78
C LYS A 1102 -10.19 0.70 11.50
N HIS A 1103 -9.76 1.55 10.57
CA HIS A 1103 -10.44 2.80 10.23
C HIS A 1103 -11.31 2.67 8.98
N ALA A 1104 -10.80 1.99 7.94
CA ALA A 1104 -11.47 1.89 6.65
C ALA A 1104 -12.50 0.74 6.58
N MET A 1105 -12.22 -0.42 7.21
CA MET A 1105 -13.09 -1.60 7.12
C MET A 1105 -14.52 -1.39 7.67
N PRO A 1106 -14.77 -0.55 8.70
CA PRO A 1106 -16.13 -0.21 9.08
C PRO A 1106 -16.95 0.38 7.91
N ALA A 1107 -16.37 1.24 7.08
CA ALA A 1107 -17.05 1.79 5.90
C ALA A 1107 -17.32 0.72 4.83
N VAL A 1108 -16.35 -0.19 4.61
CA VAL A 1108 -16.52 -1.35 3.72
C VAL A 1108 -17.66 -2.24 4.20
N SER A 1109 -17.68 -2.56 5.49
CA SER A 1109 -18.72 -3.41 6.10
C SER A 1109 -20.11 -2.78 6.04
N THR A 1110 -20.24 -1.47 6.25
CA THR A 1110 -21.52 -0.78 6.07
C THR A 1110 -22.07 -0.95 4.65
N VAL A 1111 -21.25 -0.71 3.62
CA VAL A 1111 -21.69 -0.85 2.23
C VAL A 1111 -21.96 -2.32 1.86
N GLN A 1112 -21.15 -3.28 2.33
CA GLN A 1112 -21.43 -4.72 2.18
C GLN A 1112 -22.83 -5.07 2.68
N LEU A 1113 -23.13 -4.71 3.93
CA LEU A 1113 -24.39 -5.04 4.57
C LEU A 1113 -25.58 -4.34 3.91
N ASP A 1114 -25.41 -3.10 3.45
CA ASP A 1114 -26.47 -2.36 2.76
C ASP A 1114 -26.79 -2.97 1.39
N VAL A 1115 -25.78 -3.29 0.60
CA VAL A 1115 -25.94 -3.95 -0.71
C VAL A 1115 -26.60 -5.33 -0.54
N GLU A 1116 -26.10 -6.12 0.41
CA GLU A 1116 -26.60 -7.47 0.69
C GLU A 1116 -28.04 -7.46 1.19
N ARG A 1117 -28.40 -6.53 2.08
CA ARG A 1117 -29.77 -6.35 2.57
C ARG A 1117 -30.71 -5.91 1.47
N ASN A 1118 -30.33 -4.91 0.67
CA ASN A 1118 -31.16 -4.44 -0.45
C ASN A 1118 -31.41 -5.53 -1.48
N ALA A 1119 -30.39 -6.37 -1.75
CA ALA A 1119 -30.55 -7.53 -2.63
C ALA A 1119 -31.48 -8.59 -2.00
N ALA A 1120 -31.35 -8.87 -0.71
CA ALA A 1120 -32.21 -9.81 0.00
C ALA A 1120 -33.69 -9.38 -0.02
N ASP A 1121 -33.96 -8.10 0.20
CA ASP A 1121 -35.31 -7.53 0.13
C ASP A 1121 -35.89 -7.64 -1.30
N ALA A 1122 -35.08 -7.34 -2.32
CA ALA A 1122 -35.49 -7.44 -3.72
C ALA A 1122 -35.79 -8.88 -4.17
N LEU A 1123 -35.12 -9.89 -3.60
CA LEU A 1123 -35.31 -11.29 -3.98
C LEU A 1123 -36.75 -11.78 -3.74
N VAL A 1124 -37.45 -11.27 -2.72
CA VAL A 1124 -38.84 -11.67 -2.42
C VAL A 1124 -39.77 -11.33 -3.59
N ASP A 1125 -39.67 -10.10 -4.09
CA ASP A 1125 -40.45 -9.63 -5.24
C ASP A 1125 -40.03 -10.30 -6.54
N ILE A 1126 -38.72 -10.50 -6.73
CA ILE A 1126 -38.18 -11.18 -7.91
C ILE A 1126 -38.72 -12.61 -7.99
N GLN A 1127 -38.62 -13.38 -6.91
CA GLN A 1127 -39.09 -14.76 -6.87
C GLN A 1127 -40.60 -14.87 -7.12
N THR A 1128 -41.40 -13.99 -6.50
CA THR A 1128 -42.86 -13.96 -6.70
C THR A 1128 -43.21 -13.68 -8.17
N LYS A 1129 -42.57 -12.69 -8.78
CA LYS A 1129 -42.77 -12.34 -10.19
C LYS A 1129 -42.28 -13.45 -11.12
N ALA A 1130 -41.16 -14.09 -10.81
CA ALA A 1130 -40.61 -15.16 -11.62
C ALA A 1130 -41.59 -16.34 -11.69
N VAL A 1131 -42.20 -16.75 -10.57
CA VAL A 1131 -43.25 -17.78 -10.57
C VAL A 1131 -44.45 -17.38 -11.44
N ALA A 1132 -44.90 -16.13 -11.35
CA ALA A 1132 -46.00 -15.63 -12.18
C ALA A 1132 -45.67 -15.60 -13.67
N ILE A 1133 -44.44 -15.22 -14.03
CA ILE A 1133 -43.93 -15.22 -15.42
C ILE A 1133 -43.86 -16.65 -15.95
N LEU A 1134 -43.31 -17.60 -15.17
CA LEU A 1134 -43.26 -19.00 -15.57
C LEU A 1134 -44.67 -19.54 -15.87
N ALA A 1135 -45.64 -19.24 -15.00
CA ALA A 1135 -47.02 -19.70 -15.15
C ALA A 1135 -47.75 -19.07 -16.35
N SER A 1136 -47.44 -17.82 -16.72
CA SER A 1136 -48.20 -17.06 -17.73
C SER A 1136 -47.51 -16.93 -19.10
N GLN A 1137 -46.18 -16.96 -19.13
CA GLN A 1137 -45.35 -16.67 -20.31
C GLN A 1137 -44.35 -17.79 -20.64
N GLY A 1138 -44.20 -18.77 -19.74
CA GLY A 1138 -43.37 -19.95 -19.96
C GLY A 1138 -41.88 -19.78 -19.66
N GLU A 1139 -41.15 -20.85 -19.95
CA GLU A 1139 -39.76 -21.09 -19.50
C GLU A 1139 -38.76 -20.04 -20.01
N ALA A 1140 -38.81 -19.68 -21.31
CA ALA A 1140 -37.87 -18.73 -21.90
C ALA A 1140 -37.99 -17.33 -21.27
N ALA A 1141 -39.22 -16.86 -21.00
CA ALA A 1141 -39.47 -15.59 -20.35
C ALA A 1141 -39.01 -15.61 -18.87
N PHE A 1142 -39.21 -16.74 -18.18
CA PHE A 1142 -38.74 -16.96 -16.82
C PHE A 1142 -37.21 -16.87 -16.70
N VAL A 1143 -36.48 -17.62 -17.53
CA VAL A 1143 -35.01 -17.60 -17.56
C VAL A 1143 -34.48 -16.21 -17.90
N THR A 1144 -35.09 -15.53 -18.87
CA THR A 1144 -34.72 -14.16 -19.25
C THR A 1144 -34.89 -13.19 -18.09
N TYR A 1145 -36.00 -13.31 -17.36
CA TYR A 1145 -36.29 -12.47 -16.20
C TYR A 1145 -35.26 -12.70 -15.07
N LEU A 1146 -34.99 -13.96 -14.70
CA LEU A 1146 -33.98 -14.27 -13.67
C LEU A 1146 -32.58 -13.81 -14.07
N THR A 1147 -32.20 -14.00 -15.34
CA THR A 1147 -30.90 -13.56 -15.87
C THR A 1147 -30.75 -12.04 -15.75
N THR A 1148 -31.78 -11.29 -16.17
CA THR A 1148 -31.80 -9.82 -16.07
C THR A 1148 -31.76 -9.35 -14.63
N SER A 1149 -32.51 -10.01 -13.73
CA SER A 1149 -32.53 -9.68 -12.31
C SER A 1149 -31.18 -9.92 -11.63
N SER A 1150 -30.55 -11.08 -11.86
CA SER A 1150 -29.21 -11.38 -11.33
C SER A 1150 -28.17 -10.40 -11.85
N ASN A 1151 -28.18 -10.07 -13.15
CA ASN A 1151 -27.27 -9.08 -13.71
C ASN A 1151 -27.48 -7.68 -13.11
N SER A 1152 -28.74 -7.27 -12.89
CA SER A 1152 -29.06 -5.97 -12.28
C SER A 1152 -28.56 -5.88 -10.83
N LEU A 1153 -28.72 -6.93 -10.03
CA LEU A 1153 -28.28 -6.95 -8.64
C LEU A 1153 -26.75 -6.96 -8.55
N ALA A 1154 -26.08 -7.76 -9.38
CA ALA A 1154 -24.62 -7.78 -9.48
C ALA A 1154 -24.03 -6.44 -9.94
N THR A 1155 -24.61 -5.81 -10.97
CA THR A 1155 -24.20 -4.47 -11.44
C THR A 1155 -24.40 -3.40 -10.37
N SER A 1156 -25.47 -3.51 -9.57
CA SER A 1156 -25.71 -2.59 -8.45
C SER A 1156 -24.67 -2.76 -7.35
N ALA A 1157 -24.31 -3.99 -7.00
CA ALA A 1157 -23.25 -4.29 -6.04
C ALA A 1157 -21.89 -3.75 -6.53
N HIS A 1158 -21.53 -4.04 -7.78
CA HIS A 1158 -20.32 -3.51 -8.42
C HIS A 1158 -20.27 -1.98 -8.37
N SER A 1159 -21.35 -1.30 -8.77
CA SER A 1159 -21.42 0.16 -8.77
C SER A 1159 -21.30 0.74 -7.36
N ALA A 1160 -21.89 0.09 -6.36
CA ALA A 1160 -21.78 0.50 -4.96
C ALA A 1160 -20.33 0.36 -4.44
N PHE A 1161 -19.63 -0.70 -4.84
CA PHE A 1161 -18.24 -0.93 -4.48
C PHE A 1161 -17.28 0.01 -5.22
N TYR A 1162 -17.55 0.31 -6.49
CA TYR A 1162 -16.82 1.34 -7.21
C TYR A 1162 -16.98 2.71 -6.53
N ALA A 1163 -18.20 3.08 -6.14
CA ALA A 1163 -18.46 4.31 -5.39
C ALA A 1163 -17.79 4.30 -4.00
N LEU A 1164 -17.81 3.17 -3.31
CA LEU A 1164 -17.10 2.96 -2.03
C LEU A 1164 -15.60 3.15 -2.21
N PHE A 1165 -14.99 2.65 -3.29
CA PHE A 1165 -13.57 2.84 -3.54
C PHE A 1165 -13.19 4.33 -3.61
N LEU A 1166 -13.91 5.12 -4.42
CA LEU A 1166 -13.66 6.57 -4.53
C LEU A 1166 -13.80 7.26 -3.17
N ASP A 1167 -14.80 6.84 -2.40
CA ASP A 1167 -15.09 7.37 -1.09
C ASP A 1167 -14.05 6.98 -0.03
N VAL A 1168 -13.58 5.73 -0.02
CA VAL A 1168 -12.54 5.24 0.89
C VAL A 1168 -11.22 5.96 0.63
N VAL A 1169 -10.84 6.17 -0.63
CA VAL A 1169 -9.64 6.96 -0.97
C VAL A 1169 -9.81 8.42 -0.50
N THR A 1170 -10.97 9.02 -0.74
CA THR A 1170 -11.26 10.40 -0.29
C THR A 1170 -11.20 10.52 1.25
N ARG A 1171 -11.77 9.56 1.98
CA ARG A 1171 -11.89 9.60 3.45
C ARG A 1171 -10.63 9.13 4.18
N PHE A 1172 -9.91 8.16 3.65
CA PHE A 1172 -8.82 7.47 4.34
C PHE A 1172 -7.57 7.48 3.46
N HIS A 1173 -6.73 8.49 3.64
CA HIS A 1173 -5.43 8.60 2.98
C HIS A 1173 -4.47 9.34 3.91
N ASP A 1174 -3.16 9.19 3.66
CA ASP A 1174 -2.12 9.98 4.31
C ASP A 1174 -2.13 9.86 5.85
N GLY A 1175 -2.54 8.69 6.37
CA GLY A 1175 -2.70 8.45 7.81
C GLY A 1175 -3.74 9.33 8.51
N SER A 1176 -4.69 9.87 7.74
CA SER A 1176 -5.73 10.77 8.20
C SER A 1176 -7.13 10.30 7.81
N ILE A 1177 -8.13 10.73 8.58
CA ILE A 1177 -9.55 10.49 8.37
C ILE A 1177 -10.19 11.84 8.04
N PHE A 1178 -10.68 11.96 6.81
CA PHE A 1178 -11.36 13.13 6.28
C PHE A 1178 -12.87 12.95 6.36
N GLY A 1179 -13.59 14.03 6.69
CA GLY A 1179 -15.04 14.01 6.85
C GLY A 1179 -15.65 15.40 6.79
N ASN A 1180 -16.97 15.50 6.98
CA ASN A 1180 -17.74 16.75 6.87
C ASN A 1180 -17.57 17.46 5.51
N PHE A 1181 -17.53 16.68 4.43
CA PHE A 1181 -17.29 17.19 3.07
C PHE A 1181 -18.31 18.25 2.59
N THR A 1182 -19.50 18.27 3.17
CA THR A 1182 -20.58 19.23 2.84
C THR A 1182 -20.58 20.50 3.69
N ASN A 1183 -19.67 20.64 4.66
CA ASN A 1183 -19.56 21.84 5.51
C ASN A 1183 -18.46 22.78 4.97
N GLN A 1184 -18.55 24.07 5.32
CA GLN A 1184 -17.53 25.06 4.96
C GLN A 1184 -16.14 24.63 5.43
N GLU A 1185 -16.03 24.15 6.68
CA GLU A 1185 -14.81 23.52 7.20
C GLU A 1185 -14.94 21.99 7.17
N MET A 1186 -13.93 21.34 6.61
CA MET A 1186 -13.78 19.88 6.58
C MET A 1186 -13.14 19.41 7.90
N SER A 1187 -13.50 18.22 8.39
CA SER A 1187 -12.78 17.62 9.52
C SER A 1187 -11.64 16.75 9.00
N VAL A 1188 -10.45 16.95 9.56
CA VAL A 1188 -9.28 16.08 9.35
C VAL A 1188 -8.86 15.57 10.71
N GLN A 1189 -8.78 14.24 10.86
CA GLN A 1189 -8.37 13.61 12.09
C GLN A 1189 -7.21 12.65 11.81
N ALA A 1190 -6.10 12.81 12.51
CA ALA A 1190 -5.03 11.82 12.46
C ALA A 1190 -5.53 10.45 12.95
N MET A 1191 -5.20 9.39 12.21
CA MET A 1191 -5.48 8.01 12.63
C MET A 1191 -4.79 7.63 13.94
N GLY A 1192 -3.63 8.24 14.21
CA GLY A 1192 -2.84 7.99 15.40
C GLY A 1192 -2.11 6.65 15.36
N TYR A 1193 -1.26 6.44 16.35
CA TYR A 1193 -0.66 5.14 16.63
C TYR A 1193 -1.03 4.71 18.05
N PRO A 1194 -1.29 3.42 18.29
CA PRO A 1194 -1.51 2.96 19.65
C PRO A 1194 -0.20 3.02 20.47
N ASN A 1195 -0.30 3.32 21.77
CA ASN A 1195 0.87 3.48 22.65
C ASN A 1195 1.83 2.28 22.63
N TRP A 1196 1.31 1.06 22.64
CA TRP A 1196 2.14 -0.16 22.59
C TRP A 1196 3.03 -0.20 21.34
N TRP A 1197 2.52 0.30 20.19
CA TRP A 1197 3.27 0.32 18.95
C TRP A 1197 4.36 1.40 19.00
N LEU A 1198 4.03 2.59 19.51
CA LEU A 1198 4.98 3.68 19.71
C LEU A 1198 6.14 3.27 20.64
N GLU A 1199 5.84 2.53 21.72
CA GLU A 1199 6.85 1.94 22.59
C GLU A 1199 7.73 0.93 21.85
N GLN A 1200 7.12 0.02 21.08
CA GLN A 1200 7.83 -1.03 20.35
C GLN A 1200 8.77 -0.49 19.27
N VAL A 1201 8.41 0.62 18.61
CA VAL A 1201 9.24 1.25 17.59
C VAL A 1201 10.22 2.30 18.15
N GLY A 1202 10.25 2.47 19.48
CA GLY A 1202 11.20 3.35 20.17
C GLY A 1202 10.88 4.84 20.10
N TYR A 1203 9.61 5.22 19.87
CA TYR A 1203 9.18 6.63 19.71
C TYR A 1203 9.51 7.50 20.94
N PHE A 1204 9.36 6.95 22.15
CA PHE A 1204 9.62 7.66 23.41
C PHE A 1204 11.12 7.72 23.78
N GLY A 1205 12.00 7.25 22.90
CA GLY A 1205 13.40 6.98 23.22
C GLY A 1205 13.56 5.69 24.03
N SER A 1206 14.78 5.18 24.16
CA SER A 1206 15.03 4.07 25.07
C SER A 1206 14.62 4.51 26.47
N SER A 1207 13.68 3.82 27.10
CA SER A 1207 13.50 3.90 28.55
C SER A 1207 14.88 3.78 29.16
N THR A 1208 15.32 4.85 29.81
CA THR A 1208 16.52 4.85 30.64
C THR A 1208 16.27 3.83 31.74
N ILE A 1209 16.63 2.59 31.47
CA ILE A 1209 17.06 1.69 32.52
C ILE A 1209 18.19 2.46 33.19
N ASN A 1210 17.90 2.93 34.38
CA ASN A 1210 18.84 3.62 35.25
C ASN A 1210 19.91 2.59 35.61
N VAL A 1211 20.90 2.38 34.75
CA VAL A 1211 22.04 1.51 35.04
C VAL A 1211 22.99 2.30 35.93
N GLY A 1212 22.57 2.49 37.18
CA GLY A 1212 23.51 2.70 38.27
C GLY A 1212 24.39 1.46 38.41
N GLY A 1213 25.44 1.36 37.59
CA GLY A 1213 26.32 0.19 37.59
C GLY A 1213 27.28 0.07 36.40
N PHE A 1214 27.86 1.15 35.87
CA PHE A 1214 28.83 1.09 34.75
C PHE A 1214 30.26 1.50 35.12
N THR A 1215 30.69 1.31 36.37
CA THR A 1215 32.09 1.55 36.77
C THR A 1215 32.97 0.29 36.80
N SER A 1216 32.45 -0.92 36.54
CA SER A 1216 33.24 -2.16 36.68
C SER A 1216 33.63 -2.88 35.37
N THR A 1217 33.00 -2.61 34.22
CA THR A 1217 33.26 -3.37 32.96
C THR A 1217 34.49 -2.88 32.20
N GLY A 1218 34.84 -1.58 32.30
CA GLY A 1218 36.03 -1.02 31.65
C GLY A 1218 37.34 -1.64 32.14
N ALA A 1219 37.41 -1.96 33.44
CA ALA A 1219 38.59 -2.61 34.04
C ALA A 1219 38.77 -4.07 33.54
N ILE A 1220 37.68 -4.79 33.28
CA ILE A 1220 37.73 -6.19 32.81
C ILE A 1220 38.14 -6.25 31.34
N ILE A 1221 37.65 -5.35 30.49
CA ILE A 1221 38.02 -5.28 29.07
C ILE A 1221 39.49 -4.87 28.92
N VAL A 1222 39.94 -3.85 29.64
CA VAL A 1222 41.36 -3.45 29.65
C VAL A 1222 42.24 -4.59 30.18
N GLY A 1223 41.80 -5.30 31.22
CA GLY A 1223 42.49 -6.49 31.74
C GLY A 1223 42.61 -7.63 30.71
N ALA A 1224 41.53 -7.95 29.99
CA ALA A 1224 41.51 -9.01 28.98
C ALA A 1224 42.38 -8.66 27.76
N VAL A 1225 42.32 -7.42 27.27
CA VAL A 1225 43.17 -6.94 26.17
C VAL A 1225 44.65 -6.98 26.58
N THR A 1226 44.97 -6.54 27.80
CA THR A 1226 46.34 -6.60 28.33
C THR A 1226 46.83 -8.04 28.45
N ALA A 1227 46.00 -8.97 28.92
CA ALA A 1227 46.34 -10.38 29.02
C ALA A 1227 46.61 -11.03 27.65
N VAL A 1228 45.81 -10.71 26.63
CA VAL A 1228 46.00 -11.18 25.24
C VAL A 1228 47.33 -10.67 24.68
N VAL A 1229 47.65 -9.38 24.81
CA VAL A 1229 48.90 -8.80 24.31
C VAL A 1229 50.13 -9.41 24.99
N LEU A 1230 50.09 -9.56 26.32
CA LEU A 1230 51.18 -10.21 27.08
C LEU A 1230 51.34 -11.69 26.68
N SER A 1231 50.24 -12.37 26.37
CA SER A 1231 50.23 -13.77 25.95
C SER A 1231 50.83 -13.98 24.56
N ILE A 1232 50.57 -13.07 23.60
CA ILE A 1232 51.24 -13.08 22.29
C ILE A 1232 52.74 -12.85 22.45
N ALA A 1233 53.15 -11.89 23.28
CA ALA A 1233 54.56 -11.59 23.54
C ALA A 1233 55.29 -12.79 24.19
N LEU A 1234 54.66 -13.43 25.17
CA LEU A 1234 55.18 -14.64 25.81
C LEU A 1234 55.30 -15.80 24.82
N GLY A 1235 54.25 -16.05 24.03
CA GLY A 1235 54.26 -17.02 22.94
C GLY A 1235 55.42 -16.77 21.98
N TYR A 1236 55.58 -15.53 21.50
CA TYR A 1236 56.64 -15.13 20.56
C TYR A 1236 58.04 -15.38 21.11
N PHE A 1237 58.28 -15.05 22.38
CA PHE A 1237 59.57 -15.31 23.03
C PHE A 1237 59.88 -16.81 23.18
N LEU A 1238 58.88 -17.61 23.56
CA LEU A 1238 58.98 -19.07 23.64
C LEU A 1238 59.23 -19.69 22.25
N GLY A 1239 58.56 -19.18 21.22
CA GLY A 1239 58.73 -19.57 19.82
C GLY A 1239 60.16 -19.33 19.34
N GLN A 1240 60.74 -18.15 19.63
CA GLN A 1240 62.13 -17.84 19.26
C GLN A 1240 63.16 -18.75 19.95
N ARG A 1241 62.93 -19.11 21.23
CA ARG A 1241 63.84 -20.00 21.98
C ARG A 1241 63.76 -21.47 21.60
N SER A 1242 62.67 -21.90 20.96
CA SER A 1242 62.44 -23.31 20.59
C SER A 1242 63.29 -23.80 19.40
N VAL A 1243 63.89 -22.88 18.64
CA VAL A 1243 64.72 -23.21 17.47
C VAL A 1243 66.17 -23.44 17.90
N LYS A 1244 66.57 -24.70 18.09
CA LYS A 1244 67.98 -25.09 18.33
C LYS A 1244 68.79 -24.94 17.03
N ALA A 1245 69.85 -24.13 17.08
CA ALA A 1245 70.81 -23.99 15.98
C ALA A 1245 71.49 -25.33 15.67
N LYS A 1246 71.32 -25.82 14.43
CA LYS A 1246 72.15 -26.90 13.88
C LYS A 1246 73.25 -26.28 13.04
N GLY A 1247 74.50 -26.48 13.45
CA GLY A 1247 75.70 -26.08 12.72
C GLY A 1247 76.25 -27.19 11.83
N TYR A 1248 77.02 -26.72 10.83
CA TYR A 1248 78.02 -27.41 9.98
C TYR A 1248 77.46 -28.43 8.95
N ALA A 1249 78.05 -28.65 7.77
CA ALA A 1249 79.40 -28.39 7.28
C ALA A 1249 79.47 -28.24 5.73
N PHE A 1250 80.58 -27.67 5.26
CA PHE A 1250 81.11 -27.60 3.89
C PHE A 1250 81.51 -28.98 3.31
N ILE A 1251 81.93 -28.97 2.02
CA ILE A 1251 82.66 -29.98 1.21
C ILE A 1251 81.73 -30.65 0.16
N LYS A 1252 81.95 -30.62 -1.16
CA LYS A 1252 83.08 -30.24 -2.03
C LYS A 1252 82.53 -29.65 -3.33
#